data_AF-A0A2A4WGW8-F1
#
_entry.id   AF-A0A2A4WGW8-F1
#
_cell.length_a   1.000
_cell.length_b   1.000
_cell.length_c   1.000
_cell.angle_alpha   90.00
_cell.angle_beta   90.00
_cell.angle_gamma   90.00
#
_symmetry.space_group_name_H-M   'P 1'
#
loop_
_entity.id
_entity.type
_entity.pdbx_description
1 polymer ?
#
loop_
_entity_poly.entity_id
_entity_poly.type
_entity_poly.pdbx_seq_one_letter_code
_entity_poly.pdbx_strand_id
1 'polypeptide(L)'
;MGLINTNSAAKQRLTQVASLNTKHIPDGKEYSLQHQSKWLIVGILGGLLGALLGLSTWALKLEENTGLESLFHQRGAIPPPKEIAIIALDKRSADQLELANESTLWPRQLHADLVTKLAAAGAKSITYDMLFKTPGDPLQDQAFANAIQSANNVILFEFMKKELATNSASPDLTTTIRRRIQPIPLLVDSAAALAPFPLPKVPLKVSQFWSFAPDAGDAATLPIATLQLYTLDAYDDFLLLLQQLAPQHIATLPSTKQELLEQQQLTALIQQLKRLFADQPTLLKKLTTATKSAKNTSPNRDKLLALLRIYDERHSHYLNYYGPPRTITTIPFYQIIQSDSSPEFRAQLANLKDMMIFVGYSAELQWEQKDGFYSVYSREDGLDISGVEIAATATANLLQGRSIQSLSPTTHFTILLLWGALIGILAIRLSAIRATLAVLLLSGGYFFLSLTLFSNANLWLPLFIPLLIQMPLILFAGIIWKHLDTVRERRNMHDAFSNYLPKQEIERLTKNNTPLAPGGELRYATCLFTDAAQYTQLSEQMPPAELGALMNRYYTTIFAPVHHHQGDISDVVGDAAMALWPSNKPSSTLRHAACCAAIDIIDAVEHFNLENPAHQLPTRIGMHCGEILLGNVGAVGRFEYRATGDVVNTTSRIEGMNKLFKTRLLVSDEVLSGLNDFQTRPIGTFILAGKSRPITLHEMTSLRSSASATQQQLCTQFSAALTLFKSGHWHAAQKAFSTLITTHQDHASHYYHQRCQEYQNTPPPVPWNGTINITQK
;
A
#
# COMPACT_ATOMS: atom_id res chain seq x y z
N MET A 1 -55.94 -0.72 46.12
CA MET A 1 -56.19 -0.92 44.67
C MET A 1 -55.95 0.41 44.00
N GLY A 2 -54.89 0.52 43.19
CA GLY A 2 -54.50 1.76 42.51
C GLY A 2 -53.06 2.15 42.82
N LEU A 3 -52.33 2.52 41.76
CA LEU A 3 -50.93 2.96 41.69
C LEU A 3 -49.91 1.82 41.48
N ILE A 4 -49.48 1.67 40.22
CA ILE A 4 -48.13 1.43 39.67
C ILE A 4 -48.36 0.94 38.23
N ASN A 5 -48.63 1.84 37.27
CA ASN A 5 -48.54 1.49 35.84
C ASN A 5 -48.47 2.68 34.87
N THR A 6 -47.57 3.65 35.11
CA THR A 6 -47.38 4.81 34.20
C THR A 6 -45.97 4.96 33.65
N ASN A 7 -45.08 3.98 33.84
CA ASN A 7 -43.68 4.06 33.38
C ASN A 7 -43.34 3.21 32.13
N SER A 8 -44.32 2.46 31.61
CA SER A 8 -44.14 1.60 30.42
C SER A 8 -44.43 2.34 29.11
N ALA A 9 -45.49 3.15 29.06
CA ALA A 9 -45.92 3.86 27.85
C ALA A 9 -45.02 5.05 27.44
N ALA A 10 -44.37 5.71 28.42
CA ALA A 10 -43.44 6.82 28.16
C ALA A 10 -42.11 6.33 27.55
N LYS A 11 -41.67 5.12 27.92
CA LYS A 11 -40.42 4.51 27.42
C LYS A 11 -40.59 3.99 25.98
N GLN A 12 -41.77 3.48 25.62
CA GLN A 12 -42.06 3.07 24.24
C GLN A 12 -42.19 4.26 23.27
N ARG A 13 -42.78 5.40 23.68
CA ARG A 13 -42.87 6.59 22.81
C ARG A 13 -41.52 7.28 22.56
N LEU A 14 -40.60 7.28 23.54
CA LEU A 14 -39.24 7.80 23.35
C LEU A 14 -38.39 6.93 22.42
N THR A 15 -38.68 5.62 22.32
CA THR A 15 -37.96 4.70 21.42
C THR A 15 -38.47 4.79 19.97
N GLN A 16 -39.75 5.16 19.78
CA GLN A 16 -40.40 5.22 18.47
C GLN A 16 -40.18 6.57 17.75
N VAL A 17 -39.90 7.66 18.48
CA VAL A 17 -39.52 8.96 17.89
C VAL A 17 -38.02 8.98 17.50
N ALA A 18 -37.18 8.18 18.16
CA ALA A 18 -35.77 8.01 17.78
C ALA A 18 -35.57 7.20 16.49
N SER A 19 -36.57 6.47 16.01
CA SER A 19 -36.47 5.60 14.82
C SER A 19 -36.94 6.22 13.51
N LEU A 20 -37.46 7.46 13.50
CA LEU A 20 -38.09 8.07 12.31
C LEU A 20 -37.29 9.18 11.62
N ASN A 21 -36.09 9.54 12.09
CA ASN A 21 -35.26 10.52 11.37
C ASN A 21 -33.74 10.30 11.42
N THR A 22 -33.28 9.10 11.81
CA THR A 22 -31.88 8.72 11.63
C THR A 22 -31.66 8.24 10.20
N LYS A 23 -31.34 9.16 9.29
CA LYS A 23 -30.46 8.80 8.17
C LYS A 23 -29.22 8.15 8.79
N HIS A 24 -29.10 6.84 8.56
CA HIS A 24 -27.99 5.94 8.90
C HIS A 24 -26.74 6.68 9.40
N ILE A 25 -26.60 6.80 10.72
CA ILE A 25 -25.29 6.92 11.36
C ILE A 25 -24.88 5.47 11.61
N PRO A 26 -23.92 4.90 10.88
CA PRO A 26 -23.54 3.51 11.06
C PRO A 26 -23.01 3.33 12.47
N ASP A 27 -23.41 2.24 13.12
CA ASP A 27 -22.91 1.87 14.44
C ASP A 27 -21.37 1.83 14.40
N GLY A 28 -20.67 2.28 15.45
CA GLY A 28 -19.19 2.35 15.44
C GLY A 28 -18.51 1.01 15.15
N LYS A 29 -19.21 -0.11 15.38
CA LYS A 29 -18.80 -1.46 14.97
C LYS A 29 -18.98 -1.71 13.46
N GLU A 30 -20.08 -1.30 12.85
CA GLU A 30 -20.32 -1.39 11.40
C GLU A 30 -19.32 -0.55 10.62
N TYR A 31 -18.97 0.65 11.12
CA TYR A 31 -17.94 1.49 10.51
C TYR A 31 -16.56 0.81 10.53
N SER A 32 -16.20 0.14 11.64
CA SER A 32 -14.92 -0.58 11.74
C SER A 32 -14.84 -1.81 10.81
N LEU A 33 -15.96 -2.54 10.66
CA LEU A 33 -16.03 -3.75 9.83
C LEU A 33 -15.96 -3.41 8.34
N GLN A 34 -16.56 -2.30 7.92
CA GLN A 34 -16.55 -1.86 6.51
C GLN A 34 -15.16 -1.37 6.05
N HIS A 35 -14.32 -0.91 6.98
CA HIS A 35 -12.92 -0.58 6.69
C HIS A 35 -12.03 -1.82 6.72
N GLN A 36 -12.24 -2.74 7.67
CA GLN A 36 -11.48 -4.01 7.75
C GLN A 36 -11.62 -4.88 6.49
N SER A 37 -12.79 -4.90 5.84
CA SER A 37 -13.01 -5.67 4.61
C SER A 37 -12.22 -5.13 3.41
N LYS A 38 -12.10 -3.81 3.26
CA LYS A 38 -11.32 -3.17 2.19
C LYS A 38 -9.83 -3.51 2.28
N TRP A 39 -9.32 -3.64 3.51
CA TRP A 39 -7.94 -4.01 3.77
C TRP A 39 -7.60 -5.45 3.41
N LEU A 40 -8.52 -6.38 3.68
CA LEU A 40 -8.37 -7.77 3.26
C LEU A 40 -8.28 -7.85 1.74
N ILE A 41 -9.07 -7.05 1.03
CA ILE A 41 -9.06 -6.96 -0.44
C ILE A 41 -7.71 -6.43 -0.94
N VAL A 42 -7.15 -5.37 -0.35
CA VAL A 42 -5.83 -4.86 -0.76
C VAL A 42 -4.72 -5.89 -0.50
N GLY A 43 -4.74 -6.58 0.63
CA GLY A 43 -3.79 -7.66 0.94
C GLY A 43 -3.89 -8.84 -0.02
N ILE A 44 -5.12 -9.27 -0.32
CA ILE A 44 -5.38 -10.35 -1.29
C ILE A 44 -4.99 -9.92 -2.70
N LEU A 45 -5.32 -8.69 -3.13
CA LEU A 45 -4.93 -8.17 -4.44
C LEU A 45 -3.42 -8.00 -4.56
N GLY A 46 -2.74 -7.54 -3.52
CA GLY A 46 -1.28 -7.45 -3.48
C GLY A 46 -0.61 -8.84 -3.49
N GLY A 47 -1.17 -9.79 -2.75
CA GLY A 47 -0.77 -11.20 -2.79
C GLY A 47 -0.97 -11.82 -4.17
N LEU A 48 -2.12 -11.58 -4.79
CA LEU A 48 -2.48 -12.09 -6.11
C LEU A 48 -1.62 -11.44 -7.21
N LEU A 49 -1.37 -10.13 -7.13
CA LEU A 49 -0.46 -9.43 -8.04
C LEU A 49 0.96 -10.01 -7.94
N GLY A 50 1.49 -10.18 -6.72
CA GLY A 50 2.83 -10.74 -6.57
C GLY A 50 2.90 -12.23 -6.94
N ALA A 51 1.85 -13.00 -6.73
CA ALA A 51 1.76 -14.39 -7.16
C ALA A 51 1.68 -14.51 -8.69
N LEU A 52 0.93 -13.62 -9.36
CA LEU A 52 0.90 -13.51 -10.83
C LEU A 52 2.26 -13.07 -11.37
N LEU A 53 2.92 -12.10 -10.72
CA LEU A 53 4.27 -11.68 -11.07
C LEU A 53 5.25 -12.86 -10.94
N GLY A 54 5.16 -13.66 -9.87
CA GLY A 54 6.03 -14.85 -9.69
C GLY A 54 5.84 -15.97 -10.71
N LEU A 55 4.70 -16.00 -11.41
CA LEU A 55 4.51 -16.90 -12.55
C LEU A 55 5.09 -16.33 -13.86
N SER A 56 5.45 -15.05 -13.89
CA SER A 56 6.04 -14.43 -15.08
C SER A 56 7.48 -14.90 -15.30
N THR A 57 7.84 -15.13 -16.56
CA THR A 57 9.20 -15.51 -16.96
C THR A 57 10.25 -14.47 -16.57
N TRP A 58 9.86 -13.18 -16.58
CA TRP A 58 10.71 -12.08 -16.14
C TRP A 58 11.03 -12.16 -14.64
N ALA A 59 10.03 -12.37 -13.79
CA ALA A 59 10.25 -12.42 -12.34
C ALA A 59 11.01 -13.69 -11.92
N LEU A 60 10.75 -14.83 -12.56
CA LEU A 60 11.53 -16.05 -12.35
C LEU A 60 13.02 -15.84 -12.68
N LYS A 61 13.31 -15.14 -13.78
CA LYS A 61 14.69 -14.79 -14.16
C LYS A 61 15.32 -13.79 -13.19
N LEU A 62 14.53 -12.91 -12.60
CA LEU A 62 14.99 -11.98 -11.56
C LEU A 62 15.34 -12.74 -10.28
N GLU A 63 14.47 -13.64 -9.82
CA GLU A 63 14.72 -14.54 -8.69
C GLU A 63 15.95 -15.40 -8.92
N GLU A 64 16.13 -15.95 -10.13
CA GLU A 64 17.29 -16.76 -10.50
C GLU A 64 18.59 -15.95 -10.49
N ASN A 65 18.58 -14.75 -11.06
CA ASN A 65 19.79 -13.96 -11.17
C ASN A 65 20.18 -13.26 -9.87
N THR A 66 19.23 -12.93 -8.99
CA THR A 66 19.50 -12.11 -7.80
C THR A 66 19.17 -12.82 -6.49
N GLY A 67 18.01 -13.47 -6.41
CA GLY A 67 17.57 -14.20 -5.23
C GLY A 67 18.45 -15.42 -4.96
N LEU A 68 18.66 -16.24 -5.98
CA LEU A 68 19.50 -17.44 -5.89
C LEU A 68 20.98 -17.06 -5.67
N GLU A 69 21.46 -16.00 -6.32
CA GLU A 69 22.81 -15.47 -6.11
C GLU A 69 23.06 -15.08 -4.64
N SER A 70 22.13 -14.34 -4.03
CA SER A 70 22.20 -13.97 -2.63
C SER A 70 22.29 -15.19 -1.70
N LEU A 71 21.53 -16.25 -1.99
CA LEU A 71 21.58 -17.51 -1.24
C LEU A 71 22.95 -18.18 -1.30
N PHE A 72 23.58 -18.25 -2.48
CA PHE A 72 24.91 -18.81 -2.63
C PHE A 72 25.97 -17.99 -1.89
N HIS A 73 25.94 -16.65 -1.99
CA HIS A 73 26.89 -15.79 -1.28
C HIS A 73 26.77 -15.94 0.24
N GLN A 74 25.55 -16.01 0.76
CA GLN A 74 25.30 -16.15 2.21
C GLN A 74 25.64 -17.55 2.73
N ARG A 75 25.42 -18.60 1.93
CA ARG A 75 25.84 -19.96 2.28
C ARG A 75 27.36 -20.12 2.23
N GLY A 76 28.01 -19.45 1.27
CA GLY A 76 29.44 -19.58 1.02
C GLY A 76 29.82 -20.90 0.36
N ALA A 77 31.14 -21.15 0.34
CA ALA A 77 31.73 -22.35 -0.25
C ALA A 77 31.51 -23.58 0.64
N ILE A 78 31.18 -24.70 0.00
CA ILE A 78 30.97 -26.01 0.60
C ILE A 78 31.96 -27.02 -0.03
N PRO A 79 32.41 -28.04 0.71
CA PRO A 79 33.37 -29.00 0.20
C PRO A 79 32.78 -29.83 -0.96
N PRO A 80 33.51 -30.01 -2.09
CA PRO A 80 33.10 -30.88 -3.19
C PRO A 80 33.25 -32.37 -2.83
N PRO A 81 32.62 -33.28 -3.58
CA PRO A 81 32.88 -34.72 -3.48
C PRO A 81 34.35 -35.05 -3.70
N LYS A 82 34.83 -36.08 -3.00
CA LYS A 82 36.21 -36.59 -3.15
C LYS A 82 36.36 -37.50 -4.36
N GLU A 83 35.26 -37.86 -5.01
CA GLU A 83 35.22 -38.78 -6.15
C GLU A 83 35.45 -38.07 -7.49
N ILE A 84 35.67 -36.75 -7.51
CA ILE A 84 35.77 -35.96 -8.75
C ILE A 84 37.02 -35.08 -8.71
N ALA A 85 37.77 -35.11 -9.81
CA ALA A 85 38.93 -34.24 -10.03
C ALA A 85 38.93 -33.68 -11.45
N ILE A 86 39.59 -32.53 -11.62
CA ILE A 86 39.78 -31.88 -12.91
C ILE A 86 41.28 -31.87 -13.23
N ILE A 87 41.63 -32.20 -14.46
CA ILE A 87 42.95 -32.01 -15.02
C ILE A 87 42.87 -30.81 -15.97
N ALA A 88 43.49 -29.73 -15.54
CA ALA A 88 43.42 -28.45 -16.22
C ALA A 88 44.44 -28.38 -17.37
N LEU A 89 43.93 -28.22 -18.59
CA LEU A 89 44.70 -27.76 -19.74
C LEU A 89 44.81 -26.23 -19.61
N ASP A 90 45.78 -25.77 -18.82
CA ASP A 90 45.95 -24.37 -18.46
C ASP A 90 47.24 -23.76 -19.03
N LYS A 91 47.34 -22.43 -18.95
CA LYS A 91 48.54 -21.71 -19.40
C LYS A 91 49.80 -22.17 -18.66
N ARG A 92 49.70 -22.48 -17.35
CA ARG A 92 50.83 -23.00 -16.58
C ARG A 92 51.37 -24.29 -17.17
N SER A 93 50.49 -25.18 -17.61
CA SER A 93 50.87 -26.42 -18.28
C SER A 93 51.48 -26.18 -19.65
N ALA A 94 50.96 -25.22 -20.42
CA ALA A 94 51.56 -24.80 -21.69
C ALA A 94 52.98 -24.27 -21.48
N ASP A 95 53.17 -23.37 -20.52
CA ASP A 95 54.46 -22.74 -20.21
C ASP A 95 55.49 -23.77 -19.70
N GLN A 96 55.09 -24.69 -18.81
CA GLN A 96 55.98 -25.72 -18.25
C GLN A 96 56.38 -26.81 -19.26
N LEU A 97 55.50 -27.15 -20.19
CA LEU A 97 55.75 -28.16 -21.23
C LEU A 97 56.29 -27.56 -22.54
N GLU A 98 56.50 -26.24 -22.59
CA GLU A 98 56.91 -25.49 -23.78
C GLU A 98 55.97 -25.71 -24.99
N LEU A 99 54.66 -25.73 -24.74
CA LEU A 99 53.60 -25.93 -25.73
C LEU A 99 52.89 -24.63 -26.11
N ALA A 100 52.11 -24.68 -27.19
CA ALA A 100 51.23 -23.57 -27.57
C ALA A 100 50.16 -23.29 -26.50
N ASN A 101 49.76 -22.02 -26.35
CA ASN A 101 48.67 -21.64 -25.43
C ASN A 101 47.31 -22.26 -25.80
N GLU A 102 47.11 -22.59 -27.08
CA GLU A 102 45.89 -23.26 -27.54
C GLU A 102 46.00 -24.76 -27.29
N SER A 103 45.25 -25.27 -26.31
CA SER A 103 45.32 -26.68 -25.89
C SER A 103 44.90 -27.67 -26.98
N THR A 104 44.12 -27.22 -27.97
CA THR A 104 43.70 -28.02 -29.13
C THR A 104 44.87 -28.42 -30.04
N LEU A 105 45.98 -27.70 -29.97
CA LEU A 105 47.20 -27.92 -30.76
C LEU A 105 48.22 -28.82 -30.04
N TRP A 106 47.93 -29.28 -28.83
CA TRP A 106 48.87 -30.10 -28.06
C TRP A 106 49.08 -31.48 -28.70
N PRO A 107 50.32 -32.02 -28.67
CA PRO A 107 50.62 -33.33 -29.24
C PRO A 107 49.74 -34.45 -28.67
N ARG A 108 49.28 -35.34 -29.56
CA ARG A 108 48.39 -36.46 -29.21
C ARG A 108 49.07 -37.49 -28.32
N GLN A 109 50.39 -37.59 -28.42
CA GLN A 109 51.19 -38.41 -27.53
C GLN A 109 51.01 -38.03 -26.06
N LEU A 110 50.92 -36.74 -25.73
CA LEU A 110 50.75 -36.31 -24.33
C LEU A 110 49.38 -36.72 -23.78
N HIS A 111 48.35 -36.71 -24.62
CA HIS A 111 47.02 -37.21 -24.25
C HIS A 111 46.99 -38.72 -24.08
N ALA A 112 47.75 -39.47 -24.91
CA ALA A 112 47.95 -40.91 -24.75
C ALA A 112 48.61 -41.22 -23.41
N ASP A 113 49.73 -40.55 -23.10
CA ASP A 113 50.48 -40.72 -21.85
C ASP A 113 49.62 -40.37 -20.64
N LEU A 114 48.82 -39.31 -20.74
CA LEU A 114 47.87 -38.93 -19.69
C LEU A 114 46.88 -40.08 -19.43
N VAL A 115 46.20 -40.58 -20.47
CA VAL A 115 45.22 -41.66 -20.32
C VAL A 115 45.86 -42.90 -19.71
N THR A 116 47.04 -43.30 -20.20
CA THR A 116 47.76 -44.47 -19.66
C THR A 116 48.09 -44.29 -18.18
N LYS A 117 48.59 -43.12 -17.77
CA LYS A 117 48.94 -42.84 -16.37
C LYS A 117 47.70 -42.83 -15.46
N LEU A 118 46.61 -42.21 -15.89
CA LEU A 118 45.36 -42.14 -15.11
C LEU A 118 44.67 -43.50 -15.00
N ALA A 119 44.65 -44.28 -16.09
CA ALA A 119 44.13 -45.64 -16.07
C ALA A 119 44.95 -46.53 -15.13
N ALA A 120 46.29 -46.44 -15.18
CA ALA A 120 47.18 -47.16 -14.27
C ALA A 120 47.00 -46.74 -12.80
N ALA A 121 46.63 -45.48 -12.54
CA ALA A 121 46.30 -44.97 -11.20
C ALA A 121 44.94 -45.47 -10.67
N GLY A 122 44.13 -46.11 -11.51
CA GLY A 122 42.82 -46.63 -11.14
C GLY A 122 41.68 -45.59 -11.24
N ALA A 123 41.81 -44.61 -12.13
CA ALA A 123 40.70 -43.72 -12.46
C ALA A 123 39.49 -44.53 -12.97
N LYS A 124 38.28 -44.19 -12.52
CA LYS A 124 37.04 -44.90 -12.91
C LYS A 124 36.44 -44.39 -14.21
N SER A 125 36.63 -43.10 -14.48
CA SER A 125 36.30 -42.50 -15.77
C SER A 125 37.25 -41.36 -16.09
N ILE A 126 37.54 -41.18 -17.38
CA ILE A 126 38.36 -40.09 -17.90
C ILE A 126 37.53 -39.39 -18.98
N THR A 127 36.99 -38.22 -18.66
CA THR A 127 36.09 -37.47 -19.53
C THR A 127 36.80 -36.28 -20.12
N TYR A 128 36.99 -36.27 -21.44
CA TYR A 128 37.55 -35.13 -22.16
C TYR A 128 36.47 -34.13 -22.53
N ASP A 129 36.58 -32.90 -22.03
CA ASP A 129 35.85 -31.71 -22.50
C ASP A 129 36.71 -30.93 -23.51
N MET A 130 37.18 -31.63 -24.55
CA MET A 130 37.93 -31.05 -25.66
C MET A 130 37.59 -31.73 -26.98
N LEU A 131 37.45 -30.94 -28.05
CA LEU A 131 37.07 -31.45 -29.36
C LEU A 131 38.29 -31.81 -30.22
N PHE A 132 38.38 -33.09 -30.58
CA PHE A 132 39.47 -33.65 -31.38
C PHE A 132 39.08 -33.89 -32.85
N LYS A 133 38.58 -32.85 -33.52
CA LYS A 133 37.99 -32.95 -34.88
C LYS A 133 39.00 -33.02 -36.04
N THR A 134 40.23 -32.57 -35.83
CA THR A 134 41.28 -32.52 -36.86
C THR A 134 42.27 -33.68 -36.67
N PRO A 135 42.59 -34.44 -37.74
CA PRO A 135 43.68 -35.42 -37.71
C PRO A 135 45.00 -34.75 -37.34
N GLY A 136 45.76 -35.38 -36.45
CA GLY A 136 47.11 -34.96 -36.07
C GLY A 136 48.18 -35.77 -36.80
N ASP A 137 49.28 -36.05 -36.10
CA ASP A 137 50.26 -37.04 -36.55
C ASP A 137 49.65 -38.45 -36.46
N PRO A 138 49.66 -39.26 -37.54
CA PRO A 138 49.01 -40.57 -37.55
C PRO A 138 49.52 -41.55 -36.50
N LEU A 139 50.82 -41.53 -36.18
CA LEU A 139 51.40 -42.41 -35.16
C LEU A 139 50.91 -42.00 -33.77
N GLN A 140 50.85 -40.69 -33.50
CA GLN A 140 50.36 -40.20 -32.22
C GLN A 140 48.84 -40.34 -32.06
N ASP A 141 48.06 -40.15 -33.14
CA ASP A 141 46.62 -40.43 -33.15
C ASP A 141 46.35 -41.91 -32.85
N GLN A 142 47.14 -42.83 -33.41
CA GLN A 142 47.07 -44.26 -33.11
C GLN A 142 47.49 -44.57 -31.66
N ALA A 143 48.56 -43.95 -31.16
CA ALA A 143 48.98 -44.11 -29.77
C ALA A 143 47.87 -43.66 -28.80
N PHE A 144 47.21 -42.53 -29.09
CA PHE A 144 46.10 -42.05 -28.29
C PHE A 144 44.88 -42.97 -28.36
N ALA A 145 44.51 -43.42 -29.56
CA ALA A 145 43.44 -44.40 -29.76
C ALA A 145 43.69 -45.70 -28.97
N ASN A 146 44.91 -46.26 -29.04
CA ASN A 146 45.29 -47.44 -28.29
C ASN A 146 45.23 -47.22 -26.77
N ALA A 147 45.65 -46.05 -26.28
CA ALA A 147 45.56 -45.70 -24.86
C ALA A 147 44.09 -45.62 -24.39
N ILE A 148 43.21 -44.97 -25.18
CA ILE A 148 41.77 -44.89 -24.91
C ILE A 148 41.16 -46.30 -24.86
N GLN A 149 41.42 -47.13 -25.87
CA GLN A 149 40.88 -48.48 -25.97
C GLN A 149 41.37 -49.37 -24.82
N SER A 150 42.66 -49.28 -24.46
CA SER A 150 43.24 -50.06 -23.36
C SER A 150 42.69 -49.65 -21.98
N ALA A 151 42.37 -48.37 -21.81
CA ALA A 151 41.82 -47.84 -20.57
C ALA A 151 40.33 -48.21 -20.38
N ASN A 152 39.57 -48.32 -21.48
CA ASN A 152 38.15 -48.72 -21.54
C ASN A 152 37.23 -47.94 -20.58
N ASN A 153 37.60 -46.70 -20.28
CA ASN A 153 36.89 -45.82 -19.36
C ASN A 153 36.94 -44.35 -19.81
N VAL A 154 37.19 -44.11 -21.09
CA VAL A 154 37.39 -42.77 -21.65
C VAL A 154 36.14 -42.31 -22.40
N ILE A 155 35.69 -41.08 -22.11
CA ILE A 155 34.57 -40.43 -22.77
C ILE A 155 35.11 -39.22 -23.53
N LEU A 156 34.72 -39.07 -24.79
CA LEU A 156 35.14 -37.94 -25.62
C LEU A 156 33.97 -36.98 -25.88
N PHE A 157 34.31 -35.69 -25.91
CA PHE A 157 33.35 -34.63 -26.21
C PHE A 157 32.96 -34.59 -27.69
N GLU A 158 31.66 -34.46 -27.96
CA GLU A 158 31.12 -34.10 -29.27
C GLU A 158 30.57 -32.66 -29.26
N PHE A 159 30.96 -31.87 -30.26
CA PHE A 159 30.55 -30.47 -30.32
C PHE A 159 29.26 -30.28 -31.12
N MET A 160 28.37 -29.41 -30.64
CA MET A 160 27.13 -29.06 -31.31
C MET A 160 27.24 -27.69 -32.00
N LYS A 161 27.41 -27.68 -33.33
CA LYS A 161 27.44 -26.44 -34.11
C LYS A 161 26.03 -26.05 -34.54
N LYS A 162 25.59 -24.83 -34.23
CA LYS A 162 24.35 -24.26 -34.80
C LYS A 162 24.63 -23.78 -36.22
N GLU A 163 23.90 -24.28 -37.21
CA GLU A 163 23.94 -23.80 -38.60
C GLU A 163 22.53 -23.35 -39.01
N LEU A 164 22.43 -22.21 -39.68
CA LEU A 164 21.19 -21.76 -40.28
C LEU A 164 21.04 -22.51 -41.60
N ALA A 165 20.07 -23.42 -41.67
CA ALA A 165 19.69 -24.08 -42.91
C ALA A 165 18.56 -23.29 -43.56
N THR A 166 18.82 -22.74 -44.74
CA THR A 166 17.78 -22.20 -45.63
C THR A 166 17.02 -23.36 -46.26
N ASN A 167 15.70 -23.36 -46.12
CA ASN A 167 14.85 -24.37 -46.72
C ASN A 167 14.85 -24.20 -48.25
N SER A 168 15.20 -25.25 -49.00
CA SER A 168 15.29 -25.21 -50.47
C SER A 168 13.93 -24.98 -51.15
N ALA A 169 12.82 -25.19 -50.44
CA ALA A 169 11.46 -24.90 -50.90
C ALA A 169 10.95 -23.49 -50.51
N SER A 170 11.64 -22.77 -49.61
CA SER A 170 11.22 -21.44 -49.13
C SER A 170 12.44 -20.69 -48.57
N PRO A 171 13.12 -19.86 -49.38
CA PRO A 171 14.36 -19.16 -49.00
C PRO A 171 14.22 -18.23 -47.78
N ASP A 172 13.01 -17.77 -47.47
CA ASP A 172 12.71 -16.85 -46.37
C ASP A 172 12.56 -17.55 -45.00
N LEU A 173 12.47 -18.89 -44.98
CA LEU A 173 12.41 -19.69 -43.75
C LEU A 173 13.79 -20.29 -43.46
N THR A 174 14.53 -19.62 -42.57
CA THR A 174 15.78 -20.13 -42.01
C THR A 174 15.47 -21.01 -40.80
N THR A 175 15.69 -22.32 -40.93
CA THR A 175 15.59 -23.25 -39.80
C THR A 175 16.98 -23.44 -39.21
N THR A 176 17.14 -23.21 -37.91
CA THR A 176 18.42 -23.50 -37.24
C THR A 176 18.57 -25.02 -37.08
N ILE A 177 19.42 -25.65 -37.88
CA ILE A 177 19.79 -27.06 -37.75
C ILE A 177 21.10 -27.14 -36.96
N ARG A 178 21.19 -28.01 -35.96
CA ARG A 178 22.45 -28.21 -35.23
C ARG A 178 23.16 -29.47 -35.72
N ARG A 179 24.38 -29.31 -36.23
CA ARG A 179 25.24 -30.41 -36.69
C ARG A 179 26.15 -30.88 -35.57
N ARG A 180 26.20 -32.20 -35.34
CA ARG A 180 27.19 -32.85 -34.47
C ARG A 180 28.54 -32.87 -35.17
N ILE A 181 29.56 -32.38 -34.48
CA ILE A 181 30.97 -32.50 -34.89
C ILE A 181 31.61 -33.48 -33.93
N GLN A 182 31.96 -34.65 -34.45
CA GLN A 182 32.59 -35.72 -33.70
C GLN A 182 34.13 -35.60 -33.76
N PRO A 183 34.85 -36.27 -32.85
CA PRO A 183 36.26 -36.53 -32.99
C PRO A 183 36.58 -37.29 -34.30
N ILE A 184 37.87 -37.39 -34.65
CA ILE A 184 38.30 -38.24 -35.75
C ILE A 184 37.82 -39.69 -35.57
N PRO A 185 37.45 -40.43 -36.65
CA PRO A 185 36.86 -41.76 -36.54
C PRO A 185 37.65 -42.74 -35.68
N LEU A 186 38.99 -42.71 -35.80
CA LEU A 186 39.88 -43.57 -35.01
C LEU A 186 39.68 -43.43 -33.49
N LEU A 187 39.43 -42.21 -33.00
CA LEU A 187 39.19 -41.96 -31.59
C LEU A 187 37.75 -42.28 -31.19
N VAL A 188 36.79 -42.06 -32.11
CA VAL A 188 35.39 -42.45 -31.91
C VAL A 188 35.27 -43.94 -31.67
N ASP A 189 35.90 -44.75 -32.52
CA ASP A 189 35.88 -46.21 -32.48
C ASP A 189 36.72 -46.78 -31.30
N SER A 190 37.40 -45.94 -30.53
CA SER A 190 38.18 -46.35 -29.37
C SER A 190 37.54 -45.94 -28.04
N ALA A 191 36.68 -44.92 -28.05
CA ALA A 191 36.10 -44.34 -26.83
C ALA A 191 34.96 -45.19 -26.26
N ALA A 192 34.79 -45.16 -24.93
CA ALA A 192 33.68 -45.85 -24.27
C ALA A 192 32.33 -45.19 -24.59
N ALA A 193 32.31 -43.86 -24.75
CA ALA A 193 31.15 -43.11 -25.23
C ALA A 193 31.55 -41.74 -25.80
N LEU A 194 30.63 -41.18 -26.61
CA LEU A 194 30.65 -39.79 -27.04
C LEU A 194 29.50 -39.05 -26.36
N ALA A 195 29.76 -37.85 -25.87
CA ALA A 195 28.72 -37.05 -25.23
C ALA A 195 28.90 -35.54 -25.51
N PRO A 196 27.81 -34.81 -25.85
CA PRO A 196 27.86 -33.37 -25.98
C PRO A 196 27.69 -32.73 -24.60
N PHE A 197 28.07 -31.46 -24.47
CA PHE A 197 27.74 -30.66 -23.30
C PHE A 197 27.24 -29.27 -23.69
N PRO A 198 26.07 -29.18 -24.34
CA PRO A 198 25.50 -27.90 -24.67
C PRO A 198 24.96 -27.29 -23.38
N LEU A 199 25.43 -26.10 -23.03
CA LEU A 199 24.87 -25.31 -21.95
C LEU A 199 23.78 -24.37 -22.49
N PRO A 200 22.71 -24.10 -21.72
CA PRO A 200 21.72 -23.11 -22.11
C PRO A 200 22.39 -21.73 -22.25
N LYS A 201 22.55 -21.24 -23.49
CA LYS A 201 23.22 -19.94 -23.81
C LYS A 201 22.46 -18.69 -23.33
N VAL A 202 21.34 -18.85 -22.61
CA VAL A 202 20.54 -17.78 -22.01
C VAL A 202 20.04 -18.34 -20.68
N PRO A 203 20.42 -17.80 -19.51
CA PRO A 203 20.61 -16.36 -19.21
C PRO A 203 22.06 -15.91 -19.07
N LEU A 204 22.28 -14.65 -18.63
CA LEU A 204 23.60 -14.03 -18.40
C LEU A 204 24.54 -14.91 -17.58
N LYS A 205 24.03 -15.78 -16.70
CA LYS A 205 24.77 -16.72 -15.85
C LYS A 205 24.30 -18.16 -16.09
N VAL A 206 25.22 -19.12 -16.11
CA VAL A 206 24.91 -20.55 -16.19
C VAL A 206 24.44 -21.03 -14.82
N SER A 207 23.16 -21.32 -14.71
CA SER A 207 22.50 -21.81 -13.49
C SER A 207 21.99 -23.24 -13.65
N GLN A 208 21.93 -23.75 -14.88
CA GLN A 208 21.30 -25.02 -15.23
C GLN A 208 22.15 -25.79 -16.24
N PHE A 209 21.98 -27.11 -16.25
CA PHE A 209 22.49 -28.02 -17.28
C PHE A 209 21.41 -29.02 -17.71
N TRP A 210 21.56 -29.58 -18.91
CA TRP A 210 20.67 -30.62 -19.43
C TRP A 210 21.23 -32.02 -19.17
N SER A 211 20.39 -32.96 -18.75
CA SER A 211 20.76 -34.39 -18.65
C SER A 211 20.80 -35.04 -20.03
N PHE A 212 19.78 -34.75 -20.83
CA PHE A 212 19.71 -35.15 -22.23
C PHE A 212 19.49 -33.90 -23.06
N ALA A 213 20.26 -33.74 -24.13
CA ALA A 213 20.19 -32.57 -24.98
C ALA A 213 19.11 -32.77 -26.07
N PRO A 214 17.89 -32.18 -25.95
CA PRO A 214 16.81 -32.39 -26.91
C PRO A 214 17.21 -31.91 -28.32
N ASP A 215 17.89 -30.78 -28.39
CA ASP A 215 18.43 -30.20 -29.63
C ASP A 215 19.54 -31.03 -30.28
N ALA A 216 20.03 -32.07 -29.60
CA ALA A 216 21.03 -33.00 -30.09
C ALA A 216 20.44 -34.40 -30.25
N GLY A 217 19.17 -34.53 -30.64
CA GLY A 217 18.54 -35.85 -30.79
C GLY A 217 18.54 -36.64 -29.47
N ASP A 218 18.33 -35.92 -28.36
CA ASP A 218 18.21 -36.49 -27.03
C ASP A 218 19.45 -37.24 -26.51
N ALA A 219 20.63 -36.88 -27.03
CA ALA A 219 21.91 -37.42 -26.60
C ALA A 219 22.19 -37.14 -25.12
N ALA A 220 22.76 -38.12 -24.44
CA ALA A 220 23.19 -38.02 -23.05
C ALA A 220 24.37 -37.05 -22.95
N THR A 221 24.31 -36.10 -22.02
CA THR A 221 25.37 -35.10 -21.89
C THR A 221 26.61 -35.64 -21.19
N LEU A 222 27.74 -34.92 -21.25
CA LEU A 222 29.00 -35.32 -20.60
C LEU A 222 28.80 -35.75 -19.14
N PRO A 223 28.04 -35.01 -18.30
CA PRO A 223 27.81 -35.43 -16.92
C PRO A 223 27.11 -36.78 -16.78
N ILE A 224 26.16 -37.06 -17.69
CA ILE A 224 25.38 -38.30 -17.69
C ILE A 224 26.23 -39.48 -18.13
N ALA A 225 26.94 -39.35 -19.26
CA ALA A 225 27.82 -40.41 -19.74
C ALA A 225 28.90 -40.75 -18.71
N THR A 226 29.47 -39.72 -18.07
CA THR A 226 30.49 -39.90 -17.01
C THR A 226 29.93 -40.64 -15.81
N LEU A 227 28.76 -40.23 -15.32
CA LEU A 227 28.15 -40.86 -14.16
C LEU A 227 27.64 -42.27 -14.48
N GLN A 228 27.12 -42.52 -15.68
CA GLN A 228 26.73 -43.85 -16.13
C GLN A 228 27.94 -44.80 -16.11
N LEU A 229 29.06 -44.39 -16.70
CA LEU A 229 30.29 -45.18 -16.72
C LEU A 229 30.80 -45.46 -15.29
N TYR A 230 30.81 -44.43 -14.43
CA TYR A 230 31.22 -44.55 -13.03
C TYR A 230 30.33 -45.53 -12.21
N THR A 231 29.03 -45.54 -12.51
CA THR A 231 28.04 -46.36 -11.81
C THR A 231 27.89 -47.77 -12.39
N LEU A 232 28.66 -48.15 -13.44
CA LEU A 232 28.63 -49.51 -13.99
C LEU A 232 28.97 -50.60 -12.98
N ASP A 233 29.75 -50.30 -11.94
CA ASP A 233 30.02 -51.24 -10.85
C ASP A 233 28.74 -51.62 -10.06
N ALA A 234 27.68 -50.82 -10.16
CA ALA A 234 26.37 -51.06 -9.57
C ALA A 234 25.36 -51.66 -10.57
N TYR A 235 25.79 -51.99 -11.80
CA TYR A 235 24.89 -52.46 -12.85
C TYR A 235 24.27 -53.82 -12.53
N ASP A 236 25.05 -54.74 -11.97
CA ASP A 236 24.54 -56.06 -11.57
C ASP A 236 23.47 -55.94 -10.46
N ASP A 237 23.70 -55.04 -9.49
CA ASP A 237 22.71 -54.71 -8.44
C ASP A 237 21.44 -54.09 -9.04
N PHE A 238 21.60 -53.23 -10.06
CA PHE A 238 20.48 -52.66 -10.81
C PHE A 238 19.67 -53.74 -11.53
N LEU A 239 20.32 -54.68 -12.22
CA LEU A 239 19.66 -55.79 -12.90
C LEU A 239 18.90 -56.69 -11.92
N LEU A 240 19.48 -56.99 -10.76
CA LEU A 240 18.83 -57.78 -9.71
C LEU A 240 17.55 -57.09 -9.18
N LEU A 241 17.59 -55.77 -8.97
CA LEU A 241 16.41 -55.01 -8.56
C LEU A 241 15.36 -54.92 -9.66
N LEU A 242 15.80 -54.73 -10.90
CA LEU A 242 14.91 -54.73 -12.06
C LEU A 242 14.24 -56.10 -12.23
N GLN A 243 14.96 -57.19 -11.97
CA GLN A 243 14.42 -58.55 -12.00
C GLN A 243 13.31 -58.76 -10.97
N GLN A 244 13.46 -58.20 -9.77
CA GLN A 244 12.46 -58.31 -8.72
C GLN A 244 11.19 -57.51 -9.02
N LEU A 245 11.32 -56.36 -9.68
CA LEU A 245 10.22 -55.40 -9.85
C LEU A 245 9.57 -55.40 -11.25
N ALA A 246 10.32 -55.74 -12.29
CA ALA A 246 9.89 -55.73 -13.68
C ALA A 246 10.70 -56.73 -14.55
N PRO A 247 10.55 -58.04 -14.30
CA PRO A 247 11.37 -59.07 -14.95
C PRO A 247 11.24 -59.10 -16.48
N GLN A 248 10.12 -58.64 -17.04
CA GLN A 248 9.90 -58.59 -18.50
C GLN A 248 10.91 -57.73 -19.27
N HIS A 249 11.60 -56.80 -18.59
CA HIS A 249 12.54 -55.85 -19.23
C HIS A 249 14.00 -56.27 -19.14
N ILE A 250 14.33 -57.38 -18.48
CA ILE A 250 15.72 -57.85 -18.38
C ILE A 250 16.22 -58.32 -19.74
N ALA A 251 15.37 -59.03 -20.50
CA ALA A 251 15.75 -59.66 -21.76
C ALA A 251 16.13 -58.66 -22.87
N THR A 252 15.80 -57.37 -22.70
CA THR A 252 16.12 -56.30 -23.65
C THR A 252 17.39 -55.53 -23.28
N LEU A 253 17.96 -55.79 -22.11
CA LEU A 253 19.17 -55.12 -21.62
C LEU A 253 20.39 -56.06 -21.72
N PRO A 254 21.60 -55.51 -21.92
CA PRO A 254 22.84 -56.28 -21.89
C PRO A 254 23.00 -57.08 -20.60
N SER A 255 23.54 -58.30 -20.74
CA SER A 255 23.47 -59.30 -19.68
C SER A 255 24.58 -59.14 -18.63
N THR A 256 25.69 -58.51 -18.99
CA THR A 256 26.83 -58.25 -18.08
C THR A 256 27.53 -56.92 -18.36
N LYS A 257 28.22 -56.38 -17.34
CA LYS A 257 29.12 -55.22 -17.49
C LYS A 257 30.19 -55.45 -18.56
N GLN A 258 30.69 -56.67 -18.71
CA GLN A 258 31.81 -56.97 -19.60
C GLN A 258 31.40 -56.88 -21.08
N GLU A 259 30.19 -57.33 -21.41
CA GLU A 259 29.60 -57.21 -22.75
C GLU A 259 29.43 -55.73 -23.17
N LEU A 260 29.04 -54.87 -22.22
CA LEU A 260 28.91 -53.41 -22.44
C LEU A 260 30.24 -52.73 -22.78
N LEU A 261 31.30 -53.15 -22.10
CA LEU A 261 32.64 -52.59 -22.20
C LEU A 261 33.40 -53.09 -23.44
N GLU A 262 33.16 -54.32 -23.90
CA GLU A 262 33.82 -54.90 -25.08
C GLU A 262 33.18 -54.41 -26.40
N GLN A 263 31.89 -54.11 -26.41
CA GLN A 263 31.16 -53.70 -27.63
C GLN A 263 30.92 -52.18 -27.75
N GLN A 264 31.49 -51.37 -26.84
CA GLN A 264 31.32 -49.90 -26.82
C GLN A 264 29.84 -49.46 -26.82
N GLN A 265 28.98 -50.24 -26.15
CA GLN A 265 27.53 -50.05 -26.19
C GLN A 265 26.99 -49.11 -25.11
N LEU A 266 27.85 -48.37 -24.41
CA LEU A 266 27.40 -47.49 -23.31
C LEU A 266 26.37 -46.46 -23.80
N THR A 267 26.58 -45.85 -24.97
CA THR A 267 25.64 -44.90 -25.57
C THR A 267 24.29 -45.55 -25.88
N ALA A 268 24.30 -46.80 -26.36
CA ALA A 268 23.09 -47.56 -26.67
C ALA A 268 22.32 -47.93 -25.39
N LEU A 269 23.03 -48.38 -24.34
CA LEU A 269 22.46 -48.65 -23.03
C LEU A 269 21.76 -47.40 -22.47
N ILE A 270 22.42 -46.25 -22.51
CA ILE A 270 21.85 -45.01 -21.97
C ILE A 270 20.54 -44.66 -22.70
N GLN A 271 20.50 -44.80 -24.03
CA GLN A 271 19.29 -44.56 -24.81
C GLN A 271 18.19 -45.58 -24.52
N GLN A 272 18.51 -46.86 -24.35
CA GLN A 272 17.56 -47.91 -23.99
C GLN A 272 16.95 -47.65 -22.61
N LEU A 273 17.78 -47.37 -21.60
CA LEU A 273 17.31 -47.05 -20.25
C LEU A 273 16.46 -45.78 -20.23
N LYS A 274 16.84 -44.75 -21.00
CA LYS A 274 16.02 -43.55 -21.16
C LYS A 274 14.62 -43.89 -21.71
N ARG A 275 14.53 -44.69 -22.77
CA ARG A 275 13.26 -45.13 -23.36
C ARG A 275 12.43 -45.93 -22.35
N LEU A 276 13.06 -46.88 -21.65
CA LEU A 276 12.42 -47.69 -20.63
C LEU A 276 11.75 -46.84 -19.54
N PHE A 277 12.46 -45.84 -19.01
CA PHE A 277 11.92 -44.98 -17.95
C PHE A 277 10.92 -43.94 -18.47
N ALA A 278 11.05 -43.49 -19.73
CA ALA A 278 10.05 -42.65 -20.37
C ALA A 278 8.71 -43.40 -20.57
N ASP A 279 8.76 -44.67 -20.98
CA ASP A 279 7.57 -45.50 -21.18
C ASP A 279 6.92 -45.92 -19.86
N GLN A 280 7.69 -46.06 -18.78
CA GLN A 280 7.21 -46.49 -17.46
C GLN A 280 7.70 -45.60 -16.31
N PRO A 281 7.18 -44.37 -16.18
CA PRO A 281 7.63 -43.42 -15.13
C PRO A 281 7.38 -43.93 -13.70
N THR A 282 6.39 -44.81 -13.50
CA THR A 282 6.13 -45.43 -12.19
C THR A 282 7.22 -46.43 -11.78
N LEU A 283 7.92 -47.05 -12.74
CA LEU A 283 8.99 -48.00 -12.49
C LEU A 283 10.19 -47.31 -11.84
N LEU A 284 10.59 -46.14 -12.35
CA LEU A 284 11.69 -45.34 -11.79
C LEU A 284 11.44 -44.98 -10.32
N LYS A 285 10.21 -44.55 -9.99
CA LYS A 285 9.80 -44.23 -8.60
C LYS A 285 9.83 -45.47 -7.70
N LYS A 286 9.38 -46.62 -8.20
CA LYS A 286 9.44 -47.91 -7.46
C LYS A 286 10.87 -48.34 -7.19
N LEU A 287 11.75 -48.33 -8.20
CA LEU A 287 13.18 -48.65 -8.07
C LEU A 287 13.87 -47.72 -7.09
N THR A 288 13.60 -46.41 -7.17
CA THR A 288 14.16 -45.42 -6.27
C THR A 288 13.71 -45.67 -4.82
N THR A 289 12.43 -45.98 -4.61
CA THR A 289 11.87 -46.27 -3.27
C THR A 289 12.43 -47.56 -2.69
N ALA A 290 12.53 -48.61 -3.51
CA ALA A 290 13.14 -49.89 -3.13
C ALA A 290 14.61 -49.72 -2.73
N THR A 291 15.36 -48.91 -3.48
CA THR A 291 16.76 -48.60 -3.19
C THR A 291 16.93 -47.76 -1.93
N LYS A 292 16.01 -46.82 -1.66
CA LYS A 292 16.02 -46.02 -0.42
C LYS A 292 15.63 -46.81 0.82
N SER A 293 14.78 -47.83 0.69
CA SER A 293 14.34 -48.66 1.82
C SER A 293 15.51 -49.45 2.44
N ALA A 294 15.46 -49.66 3.76
CA ALA A 294 16.51 -50.37 4.51
C ALA A 294 16.67 -51.86 4.11
N LYS A 295 15.78 -52.39 3.27
CA LYS A 295 15.88 -53.76 2.72
C LYS A 295 16.97 -53.92 1.65
N ASN A 296 17.48 -52.84 1.06
CA ASN A 296 18.57 -52.91 0.10
C ASN A 296 19.89 -52.47 0.76
N THR A 297 20.66 -53.45 1.25
CA THR A 297 21.98 -53.31 1.90
C THR A 297 23.14 -53.42 0.91
N SER A 298 22.91 -53.21 -0.39
CA SER A 298 24.00 -53.25 -1.38
C SER A 298 25.12 -52.24 -1.03
N PRO A 299 26.40 -52.64 -1.13
CA PRO A 299 27.53 -51.72 -0.96
C PRO A 299 27.55 -50.60 -2.01
N ASN A 300 26.81 -50.74 -3.12
CA ASN A 300 26.70 -49.75 -4.20
C ASN A 300 25.42 -48.90 -4.12
N ARG A 301 24.70 -48.91 -3.00
CA ARG A 301 23.43 -48.18 -2.84
C ARG A 301 23.47 -46.74 -3.34
N ASP A 302 24.51 -45.97 -3.00
CA ASP A 302 24.62 -44.56 -3.39
C ASP A 302 24.88 -44.39 -4.90
N LYS A 303 25.70 -45.27 -5.50
CA LYS A 303 25.92 -45.31 -6.95
C LYS A 303 24.63 -45.66 -7.70
N LEU A 304 23.86 -46.60 -7.17
CA LEU A 304 22.57 -46.98 -7.72
C LEU A 304 21.54 -45.86 -7.63
N LEU A 305 21.49 -45.13 -6.50
CA LEU A 305 20.66 -43.93 -6.38
C LEU A 305 21.09 -42.84 -7.37
N ALA A 306 22.39 -42.65 -7.57
CA ALA A 306 22.92 -41.71 -8.56
C ALA A 306 22.52 -42.13 -9.99
N LEU A 307 22.63 -43.41 -10.33
CA LEU A 307 22.20 -43.97 -11.62
C LEU A 307 20.71 -43.71 -11.88
N LEU A 308 19.84 -43.98 -10.91
CA LEU A 308 18.40 -43.74 -11.08
C LEU A 308 18.06 -42.25 -11.23
N ARG A 309 18.82 -41.34 -10.59
CA ARG A 309 18.61 -39.89 -10.72
C ARG A 309 18.91 -39.34 -12.12
N ILE A 310 19.82 -39.97 -12.87
CA ILE A 310 20.14 -39.58 -14.25
C ILE A 310 18.89 -39.61 -15.14
N TYR A 311 17.99 -40.55 -14.89
CA TYR A 311 16.81 -40.81 -15.69
C TYR A 311 15.53 -40.19 -15.12
N ASP A 312 15.63 -39.26 -14.16
CA ASP A 312 14.48 -38.49 -13.68
C ASP A 312 13.80 -37.75 -14.84
N GLU A 313 12.48 -37.49 -14.74
CA GLU A 313 11.67 -36.86 -15.80
C GLU A 313 12.14 -35.43 -16.15
N ARG A 314 13.04 -34.85 -15.35
CA ARG A 314 13.56 -33.50 -15.52
C ARG A 314 14.57 -33.46 -16.65
N HIS A 315 14.27 -32.62 -17.64
CA HIS A 315 15.16 -32.40 -18.78
C HIS A 315 16.34 -31.48 -18.43
N SER A 316 16.13 -30.55 -17.48
CA SER A 316 17.18 -29.66 -16.94
C SER A 316 17.26 -29.75 -15.41
N HIS A 317 18.47 -29.53 -14.89
CA HIS A 317 18.75 -29.50 -13.46
C HIS A 317 19.49 -28.20 -13.13
N TYR A 318 19.12 -27.59 -12.00
CA TYR A 318 19.86 -26.45 -11.47
C TYR A 318 21.18 -26.90 -10.83
N LEU A 319 22.23 -26.15 -11.13
CA LEU A 319 23.58 -26.35 -10.61
C LEU A 319 23.69 -25.81 -9.19
N ASN A 320 24.01 -26.69 -8.26
CA ASN A 320 24.48 -26.35 -6.95
C ASN A 320 26.01 -26.22 -6.97
N TYR A 321 26.50 -24.99 -7.17
CA TYR A 321 27.93 -24.70 -7.15
C TYR A 321 28.54 -24.93 -5.77
N TYR A 322 29.72 -25.54 -5.72
CA TYR A 322 30.42 -25.77 -4.46
C TYR A 322 31.11 -24.52 -3.93
N GLY A 323 31.54 -23.61 -4.80
CA GLY A 323 32.26 -22.41 -4.40
C GLY A 323 32.81 -21.66 -5.62
N PRO A 324 33.73 -20.70 -5.40
CA PRO A 324 34.41 -19.99 -6.47
C PRO A 324 35.20 -20.94 -7.40
N PRO A 325 35.65 -20.47 -8.58
CA PRO A 325 36.43 -21.30 -9.51
C PRO A 325 37.58 -22.04 -8.81
N ARG A 326 37.82 -23.29 -9.20
CA ARG A 326 38.79 -24.23 -8.61
C ARG A 326 38.44 -24.71 -7.20
N THR A 327 37.17 -24.65 -6.81
CA THR A 327 36.72 -25.31 -5.57
C THR A 327 36.80 -26.82 -5.72
N ILE A 328 36.48 -27.36 -6.91
CA ILE A 328 36.74 -28.77 -7.25
C ILE A 328 38.26 -28.94 -7.42
N THR A 329 38.80 -30.05 -6.86
CA THR A 329 40.22 -30.40 -6.95
C THR A 329 40.69 -30.34 -8.41
N THR A 330 41.53 -29.35 -8.71
CA THR A 330 42.05 -29.10 -10.06
C THR A 330 43.56 -29.30 -10.06
N ILE A 331 44.04 -30.22 -10.88
CA ILE A 331 45.46 -30.56 -11.04
C ILE A 331 45.92 -30.05 -12.41
N PRO A 332 46.97 -29.23 -12.50
CA PRO A 332 47.54 -28.82 -13.79
C PRO A 332 48.05 -30.03 -14.60
N PHE A 333 47.78 -30.06 -15.89
CA PHE A 333 48.15 -31.15 -16.79
C PHE A 333 49.64 -31.52 -16.75
N TYR A 334 50.55 -30.53 -16.68
CA TYR A 334 51.99 -30.80 -16.63
C TYR A 334 52.41 -31.66 -15.43
N GLN A 335 51.71 -31.55 -14.28
CA GLN A 335 52.01 -32.33 -13.08
C GLN A 335 51.76 -33.82 -13.26
N ILE A 336 50.92 -34.24 -14.20
CA ILE A 336 50.74 -35.67 -14.49
C ILE A 336 51.77 -36.15 -15.52
N ILE A 337 52.13 -35.28 -16.47
CA ILE A 337 53.04 -35.62 -17.57
C ILE A 337 54.52 -35.63 -17.16
N GLN A 338 55.02 -34.55 -16.55
CA GLN A 338 56.45 -34.36 -16.24
C GLN A 338 56.92 -35.11 -15.00
N SER A 339 56.01 -35.63 -14.19
CA SER A 339 56.40 -36.21 -12.92
C SER A 339 57.15 -37.53 -13.07
N ASP A 340 58.42 -37.50 -12.70
CA ASP A 340 59.25 -38.67 -12.45
C ASP A 340 58.70 -39.50 -11.28
N SER A 341 59.23 -40.72 -11.11
CA SER A 341 58.83 -41.73 -10.11
C SER A 341 58.98 -41.33 -8.62
N SER A 342 58.94 -40.04 -8.30
CA SER A 342 59.04 -39.49 -6.94
C SER A 342 57.93 -40.03 -6.02
N PRO A 343 58.21 -40.19 -4.71
CA PRO A 343 57.21 -40.65 -3.75
C PRO A 343 55.97 -39.73 -3.67
N GLU A 344 56.17 -38.42 -3.82
CA GLU A 344 55.10 -37.41 -3.79
C GLU A 344 54.16 -37.56 -4.98
N PHE A 345 54.70 -37.82 -6.18
CA PHE A 345 53.88 -38.09 -7.36
C PHE A 345 53.09 -39.39 -7.23
N ARG A 346 53.71 -40.45 -6.70
CA ARG A 346 52.99 -41.72 -6.44
C ARG A 346 51.84 -41.51 -5.46
N ALA A 347 52.02 -40.66 -4.45
CA ALA A 347 50.95 -40.28 -3.53
C ALA A 347 49.85 -39.45 -4.24
N GLN A 348 50.22 -38.50 -5.12
CA GLN A 348 49.26 -37.71 -5.90
C GLN A 348 48.45 -38.56 -6.87
N LEU A 349 49.07 -39.52 -7.57
CA LEU A 349 48.38 -40.50 -8.41
C LEU A 349 47.52 -41.47 -7.59
N ALA A 350 47.99 -41.92 -6.42
CA ALA A 350 47.20 -42.79 -5.55
C ALA A 350 45.91 -42.10 -5.07
N ASN A 351 45.93 -40.78 -4.93
CA ASN A 351 44.73 -39.98 -4.61
C ASN A 351 43.72 -39.91 -5.77
N LEU A 352 44.10 -40.31 -6.99
CA LEU A 352 43.21 -40.35 -8.17
C LEU A 352 42.48 -41.69 -8.34
N LYS A 353 42.75 -42.65 -7.46
CA LYS A 353 42.10 -43.95 -7.48
C LYS A 353 40.59 -43.80 -7.22
N ASP A 354 39.79 -44.53 -7.98
CA ASP A 354 38.34 -44.56 -7.88
C ASP A 354 37.63 -43.21 -8.15
N MET A 355 38.32 -42.26 -8.78
CA MET A 355 37.78 -40.94 -9.15
C MET A 355 37.23 -40.89 -10.59
N MET A 356 36.28 -39.98 -10.81
CA MET A 356 35.88 -39.46 -12.12
C MET A 356 36.76 -38.26 -12.46
N ILE A 357 37.51 -38.33 -13.55
CA ILE A 357 38.48 -37.33 -13.93
C ILE A 357 38.00 -36.59 -15.16
N PHE A 358 37.90 -35.27 -15.07
CA PHE A 358 37.56 -34.41 -16.19
C PHE A 358 38.81 -33.73 -16.74
N VAL A 359 39.05 -33.82 -18.04
CA VAL A 359 40.20 -33.20 -18.71
C VAL A 359 39.69 -32.12 -19.65
N GLY A 360 40.09 -30.87 -19.44
CA GLY A 360 39.58 -29.76 -20.25
C GLY A 360 40.27 -28.44 -19.96
N TYR A 361 39.91 -27.44 -20.76
CA TYR A 361 40.51 -26.11 -20.66
C TYR A 361 40.06 -25.39 -19.38
N SER A 362 41.02 -24.89 -18.59
CA SER A 362 40.77 -24.19 -17.32
C SER A 362 41.83 -23.11 -17.09
N ALA A 363 41.63 -21.90 -17.62
CA ALA A 363 42.63 -20.83 -17.59
C ALA A 363 42.44 -19.82 -16.44
N GLU A 364 43.56 -19.23 -15.98
CA GLU A 364 43.64 -18.23 -14.90
C GLU A 364 43.39 -16.79 -15.34
N LEU A 365 43.61 -16.47 -16.63
CA LEU A 365 43.43 -15.13 -17.19
C LEU A 365 42.87 -15.26 -18.61
N GLN A 366 41.66 -14.78 -18.81
CA GLN A 366 41.04 -14.66 -20.13
C GLN A 366 41.05 -13.20 -20.57
N TRP A 367 41.98 -12.80 -21.43
CA TRP A 367 41.97 -11.47 -22.05
C TRP A 367 41.21 -11.44 -23.39
N GLU A 368 40.86 -12.61 -23.95
CA GLU A 368 40.08 -12.73 -25.17
C GLU A 368 39.06 -13.88 -25.07
N GLN A 369 37.93 -13.66 -24.41
CA GLN A 369 36.74 -14.46 -24.67
C GLN A 369 35.58 -13.56 -25.05
N LYS A 370 35.08 -13.72 -26.28
CA LYS A 370 33.76 -13.22 -26.68
C LYS A 370 32.61 -14.00 -26.03
N ASP A 371 32.89 -15.09 -25.29
CA ASP A 371 31.91 -16.09 -24.81
C ASP A 371 32.36 -16.79 -23.47
N GLY A 372 32.64 -16.06 -22.39
CA GLY A 372 32.84 -16.66 -21.04
C GLY A 372 31.52 -17.15 -20.41
N PHE A 373 31.56 -18.20 -19.59
CA PHE A 373 30.38 -18.67 -18.84
C PHE A 373 30.33 -18.01 -17.46
N TYR A 374 29.51 -16.97 -17.30
CA TYR A 374 29.32 -16.38 -15.99
C TYR A 374 28.59 -17.34 -15.05
N SER A 375 28.99 -17.38 -13.79
CA SER A 375 28.36 -18.16 -12.73
C SER A 375 28.02 -17.25 -11.55
N VAL A 376 27.45 -17.83 -10.49
CA VAL A 376 27.17 -17.10 -9.25
C VAL A 376 28.44 -16.65 -8.52
N TYR A 377 29.60 -17.22 -8.85
CA TYR A 377 30.88 -16.83 -8.27
C TYR A 377 31.79 -16.07 -9.24
N SER A 378 31.28 -15.63 -10.40
CA SER A 378 32.03 -14.76 -11.30
C SER A 378 32.40 -13.46 -10.60
N ARG A 379 33.67 -13.08 -10.69
CA ARG A 379 34.27 -11.91 -10.01
C ARG A 379 34.80 -10.92 -11.04
N GLU A 380 34.96 -9.66 -10.63
CA GLU A 380 35.56 -8.60 -11.45
C GLU A 380 37.05 -8.83 -11.76
N ASP A 381 37.68 -9.85 -11.13
CA ASP A 381 39.06 -10.27 -11.39
C ASP A 381 39.22 -11.06 -12.71
N GLY A 382 38.12 -11.40 -13.40
CA GLY A 382 38.11 -12.07 -14.70
C GLY A 382 38.33 -13.58 -14.63
N LEU A 383 38.31 -14.19 -13.44
CA LEU A 383 38.36 -15.64 -13.28
C LEU A 383 36.94 -16.22 -13.23
N ASP A 384 36.52 -16.85 -14.32
CA ASP A 384 35.21 -17.51 -14.44
C ASP A 384 35.30 -19.04 -14.31
N ILE A 385 34.17 -19.67 -13.97
CA ILE A 385 34.08 -21.14 -13.89
C ILE A 385 34.19 -21.71 -15.31
N SER A 386 35.18 -22.57 -15.53
CA SER A 386 35.41 -23.25 -16.81
C SER A 386 34.31 -24.24 -17.17
N GLY A 387 34.09 -24.50 -18.47
CA GLY A 387 33.10 -25.48 -18.95
C GLY A 387 33.31 -26.87 -18.35
N VAL A 388 34.57 -27.29 -18.21
CA VAL A 388 34.96 -28.56 -17.58
C VAL A 388 34.59 -28.60 -16.09
N GLU A 389 34.71 -27.48 -15.37
CA GLU A 389 34.30 -27.38 -13.97
C GLU A 389 32.77 -27.34 -13.82
N ILE A 390 32.04 -26.78 -14.78
CA ILE A 390 30.57 -26.87 -14.84
C ILE A 390 30.15 -28.33 -15.06
N ALA A 391 30.80 -29.06 -15.97
CA ALA A 391 30.53 -30.49 -16.20
C ALA A 391 30.82 -31.33 -14.94
N ALA A 392 31.96 -31.10 -14.29
CA ALA A 392 32.32 -31.75 -13.04
C ALA A 392 31.32 -31.43 -11.92
N THR A 393 30.88 -30.18 -11.80
CA THR A 393 29.86 -29.75 -10.83
C THR A 393 28.52 -30.44 -11.10
N ALA A 394 28.11 -30.54 -12.36
CA ALA A 394 26.89 -31.23 -12.76
C ALA A 394 26.92 -32.72 -12.38
N THR A 395 28.02 -33.42 -12.66
CA THR A 395 28.21 -34.82 -12.26
C THR A 395 28.21 -34.98 -10.74
N ALA A 396 28.90 -34.11 -10.02
CA ALA A 396 28.93 -34.07 -8.56
C ALA A 396 27.52 -33.92 -7.96
N ASN A 397 26.73 -33.03 -8.55
CA ASN A 397 25.35 -32.74 -8.14
C ASN A 397 24.45 -33.97 -8.28
N LEU A 398 24.56 -34.70 -9.39
CA LEU A 398 23.81 -35.92 -9.65
C LEU A 398 24.24 -37.07 -8.72
N LEU A 399 25.56 -37.23 -8.52
CA LEU A 399 26.13 -38.24 -7.63
C LEU A 399 25.60 -38.07 -6.20
N GLN A 400 25.68 -36.86 -5.64
CA GLN A 400 25.27 -36.60 -4.26
C GLN A 400 23.75 -36.34 -4.12
N GLY A 401 23.03 -36.13 -5.22
CA GLY A 401 21.61 -35.74 -5.19
C GLY A 401 21.40 -34.33 -4.64
N ARG A 402 22.34 -33.42 -4.93
CA ARG A 402 22.40 -32.05 -4.40
C ARG A 402 22.01 -30.96 -5.39
N SER A 403 21.55 -31.31 -6.59
CA SER A 403 20.97 -30.35 -7.53
C SER A 403 19.90 -29.50 -6.86
N ILE A 404 19.87 -28.20 -7.16
CA ILE A 404 18.89 -27.30 -6.58
C ILE A 404 17.50 -27.68 -7.08
N GLN A 405 16.55 -27.73 -6.14
CA GLN A 405 15.17 -28.05 -6.42
C GLN A 405 14.36 -26.76 -6.46
N SER A 406 13.85 -26.42 -7.65
CA SER A 406 12.83 -25.40 -7.81
C SER A 406 11.48 -25.92 -7.35
N LEU A 407 10.69 -25.07 -6.70
CA LEU A 407 9.30 -25.39 -6.36
C LEU A 407 8.44 -25.62 -7.62
N SER A 408 7.37 -26.40 -7.48
CA SER A 408 6.35 -26.45 -8.53
C SER A 408 5.73 -25.06 -8.72
N PRO A 409 5.29 -24.70 -9.95
CA PRO A 409 4.64 -23.40 -10.20
C PRO A 409 3.44 -23.15 -9.27
N THR A 410 2.68 -24.22 -8.95
CA THR A 410 1.57 -24.17 -8.00
C THR A 410 2.01 -23.83 -6.57
N THR A 411 3.04 -24.50 -6.06
CA THR A 411 3.57 -24.25 -4.72
C THR A 411 4.18 -22.86 -4.62
N HIS A 412 4.90 -22.43 -5.66
CA HIS A 412 5.44 -21.08 -5.77
C HIS A 412 4.31 -20.02 -5.68
N PHE A 413 3.25 -20.18 -6.48
CA PHE A 413 2.08 -19.29 -6.46
C PHE A 413 1.42 -19.25 -5.08
N THR A 414 1.16 -20.42 -4.47
CA THR A 414 0.51 -20.51 -3.17
C THR A 414 1.32 -19.81 -2.07
N ILE A 415 2.65 -19.97 -2.05
CA ILE A 415 3.51 -19.31 -1.06
C ILE A 415 3.42 -17.79 -1.21
N LEU A 416 3.52 -17.25 -2.44
CA LEU A 416 3.45 -15.80 -2.68
C LEU A 416 2.08 -15.21 -2.34
N LEU A 417 1.01 -15.95 -2.61
CA LEU A 417 -0.35 -15.52 -2.26
C LEU A 417 -0.55 -15.47 -0.74
N LEU A 418 -0.16 -16.55 -0.03
CA LEU A 418 -0.25 -16.63 1.43
C LEU A 418 0.62 -15.56 2.11
N TRP A 419 1.81 -15.30 1.57
CA TRP A 419 2.70 -14.26 2.06
C TRP A 419 2.08 -12.86 1.94
N GLY A 420 1.56 -12.51 0.76
CA GLY A 420 0.90 -11.22 0.57
C GLY A 420 -0.36 -11.05 1.42
N ALA A 421 -1.16 -12.11 1.56
CA ALA A 421 -2.32 -12.11 2.44
C ALA A 421 -1.94 -11.90 3.92
N LEU A 422 -0.87 -12.54 4.39
CA LEU A 422 -0.37 -12.39 5.76
C LEU A 422 0.11 -10.97 6.04
N ILE A 423 0.89 -10.36 5.13
CA ILE A 423 1.30 -8.95 5.23
C ILE A 423 0.08 -8.04 5.25
N GLY A 424 -0.88 -8.30 4.37
CA GLY A 424 -2.16 -7.60 4.33
C GLY A 424 -2.88 -7.63 5.67
N ILE A 425 -3.05 -8.82 6.27
CA ILE A 425 -3.70 -9.01 7.58
C ILE A 425 -2.97 -8.23 8.69
N LEU A 426 -1.63 -8.27 8.72
CA LEU A 426 -0.83 -7.53 9.70
C LEU A 426 -1.01 -6.02 9.56
N ALA A 427 -1.11 -5.51 8.32
CA ALA A 427 -1.38 -4.10 8.07
C ALA A 427 -2.76 -3.64 8.58
N ILE A 428 -3.76 -4.54 8.62
CA ILE A 428 -5.11 -4.25 9.16
C ILE A 428 -5.12 -4.24 10.68
N ARG A 429 -4.53 -5.28 11.29
CA ARG A 429 -4.71 -5.57 12.71
C ARG A 429 -3.84 -4.70 13.61
N LEU A 430 -2.78 -4.13 13.06
CA LEU A 430 -1.78 -3.39 13.82
C LEU A 430 -1.76 -1.90 13.43
N SER A 431 -1.31 -1.05 14.36
CA SER A 431 -0.94 0.33 14.01
C SER A 431 0.23 0.33 13.03
N ALA A 432 0.38 1.35 12.18
CA ALA A 432 1.39 1.41 11.12
C ALA A 432 2.80 1.02 11.61
N ILE A 433 3.27 1.59 12.73
CA ILE A 433 4.58 1.28 13.31
C ILE A 433 4.70 -0.21 13.70
N ARG A 434 3.71 -0.74 14.43
CA ARG A 434 3.67 -2.15 14.83
C ARG A 434 3.56 -3.10 13.63
N ALA A 435 2.80 -2.72 12.60
CA ALA A 435 2.70 -3.48 11.36
C ALA A 435 4.05 -3.54 10.63
N THR A 436 4.73 -2.41 10.47
CA THR A 436 6.06 -2.34 9.86
C THR A 436 7.08 -3.20 10.61
N LEU A 437 7.14 -3.08 11.94
CA LEU A 437 8.05 -3.90 12.76
C LEU A 437 7.73 -5.40 12.66
N ALA A 438 6.45 -5.78 12.71
CA ALA A 438 6.03 -7.17 12.59
C ALA A 438 6.38 -7.75 11.21
N VAL A 439 6.14 -6.99 10.13
CA VAL A 439 6.46 -7.40 8.76
C VAL A 439 7.97 -7.51 8.55
N LEU A 440 8.78 -6.58 9.06
CA LEU A 440 10.24 -6.67 9.00
C LEU A 440 10.78 -7.91 9.72
N LEU A 441 10.26 -8.21 10.91
CA LEU A 441 10.65 -9.40 11.68
C LEU A 441 10.24 -10.69 10.94
N LEU A 442 9.02 -10.72 10.39
CA LEU A 442 8.54 -11.84 9.59
C LEU A 442 9.38 -12.04 8.32
N SER A 443 9.73 -10.96 7.61
CA SER A 443 10.61 -10.97 6.44
C SER A 443 12.00 -11.50 6.78
N GLY A 444 12.58 -11.11 7.91
CA GLY A 444 13.85 -11.65 8.40
C GLY A 444 13.78 -13.14 8.70
N GLY A 445 12.68 -13.58 9.34
CA GLY A 445 12.42 -15.01 9.59
C GLY A 445 12.26 -15.83 8.30
N TYR A 446 11.54 -15.28 7.31
CA TYR A 446 11.38 -15.91 5.99
C TYR A 446 12.72 -16.05 5.26
N PHE A 447 13.55 -15.00 5.26
CA PHE A 447 14.89 -15.05 4.68
C PHE A 447 15.76 -16.12 5.34
N PHE A 448 15.78 -16.17 6.69
CA PHE A 448 16.54 -17.17 7.43
C PHE A 448 16.06 -18.61 7.16
N LEU A 449 14.74 -18.80 7.08
CA LEU A 449 14.14 -20.08 6.71
C LEU A 449 14.56 -20.51 5.29
N SER A 450 14.53 -19.59 4.33
CA SER A 450 14.98 -19.82 2.96
C SER A 450 16.46 -20.22 2.91
N LEU A 451 17.33 -19.50 3.64
CA LEU A 451 18.76 -19.83 3.72
C LEU A 451 19.01 -21.21 4.33
N THR A 452 18.26 -21.58 5.37
CA THR A 452 18.37 -22.88 6.03
C THR A 452 17.92 -24.02 5.12
N LEU A 453 16.79 -23.86 4.43
CA LEU A 453 16.26 -24.85 3.49
C LEU A 453 17.15 -24.97 2.24
N PHE A 454 17.71 -23.87 1.75
CA PHE A 454 18.66 -23.87 0.66
C PHE A 454 19.94 -24.63 1.04
N SER A 455 20.50 -24.35 2.22
CA SER A 455 21.77 -24.94 2.67
C SER A 455 21.64 -26.43 3.01
N ASN A 456 20.53 -26.84 3.63
CA ASN A 456 20.37 -28.21 4.13
C ASN A 456 19.61 -29.14 3.18
N ALA A 457 18.64 -28.61 2.43
CA ALA A 457 17.76 -29.39 1.57
C ALA A 457 17.91 -29.07 0.07
N ASN A 458 18.79 -28.13 -0.30
CA ASN A 458 18.96 -27.63 -1.67
C ASN A 458 17.64 -27.11 -2.28
N LEU A 459 16.71 -26.65 -1.44
CA LEU A 459 15.41 -26.15 -1.85
C LEU A 459 15.48 -24.64 -2.08
N TRP A 460 15.08 -24.21 -3.26
CA TRP A 460 15.06 -22.79 -3.61
C TRP A 460 13.66 -22.20 -3.42
N LEU A 461 13.51 -21.39 -2.36
CA LEU A 461 12.32 -20.56 -2.13
C LEU A 461 12.47 -19.19 -2.81
N PRO A 462 11.37 -18.59 -3.30
CA PRO A 462 11.42 -17.22 -3.83
C PRO A 462 11.84 -16.25 -2.73
N LEU A 463 12.78 -15.35 -3.01
CA LEU A 463 13.26 -14.39 -2.02
C LEU A 463 13.00 -12.97 -2.46
N PHE A 464 13.33 -12.67 -3.71
CA PHE A 464 13.32 -11.32 -4.23
C PHE A 464 11.90 -10.74 -4.29
N ILE A 465 10.94 -11.49 -4.85
CA ILE A 465 9.56 -11.06 -5.01
C ILE A 465 8.89 -10.83 -3.65
N PRO A 466 8.86 -11.80 -2.71
CA PRO A 466 8.15 -11.59 -1.44
C PRO A 466 8.77 -10.50 -0.57
N LEU A 467 10.10 -10.34 -0.60
CA LEU A 467 10.81 -9.41 0.28
C LEU A 467 11.03 -8.02 -0.31
N LEU A 468 11.34 -7.90 -1.60
CA LEU A 468 11.70 -6.63 -2.24
C LEU A 468 10.61 -6.04 -3.12
N ILE A 469 9.58 -6.81 -3.50
CA ILE A 469 8.46 -6.32 -4.31
C ILE A 469 7.17 -6.29 -3.49
N GLN A 470 6.66 -7.46 -3.06
CA GLN A 470 5.37 -7.55 -2.37
C GLN A 470 5.36 -6.81 -1.04
N MET A 471 6.37 -7.02 -0.20
CA MET A 471 6.45 -6.38 1.12
C MET A 471 6.38 -4.85 1.06
N PRO A 472 7.28 -4.14 0.35
CA PRO A 472 7.24 -2.68 0.31
C PRO A 472 5.98 -2.16 -0.37
N LEU A 473 5.50 -2.81 -1.43
CA LEU A 473 4.30 -2.39 -2.15
C LEU A 473 3.06 -2.43 -1.25
N ILE A 474 2.84 -3.54 -0.54
CA ILE A 474 1.68 -3.72 0.33
C ILE A 474 1.76 -2.80 1.56
N LEU A 475 2.95 -2.66 2.18
CA LEU A 475 3.15 -1.74 3.29
C LEU A 475 2.92 -0.28 2.87
N PHE A 476 3.46 0.14 1.73
CA PHE A 476 3.34 1.51 1.24
C PHE A 476 1.89 1.85 0.88
N ALA A 477 1.22 0.96 0.14
CA ALA A 477 -0.20 1.08 -0.15
C ALA A 477 -1.02 1.20 1.16
N GLY A 478 -0.63 0.43 2.19
CA GLY A 478 -1.28 0.51 3.48
C GLY A 478 -1.02 1.80 4.27
N ILE A 479 0.19 2.33 4.23
CA ILE A 479 0.48 3.61 4.90
C ILE A 479 -0.29 4.75 4.23
N ILE A 480 -0.27 4.82 2.89
CA ILE A 480 -1.00 5.85 2.13
C ILE A 480 -2.49 5.77 2.42
N TRP A 481 -3.09 4.58 2.33
CA TRP A 481 -4.53 4.46 2.52
C TRP A 481 -4.95 4.87 3.92
N LYS A 482 -4.22 4.45 4.96
CA LYS A 482 -4.51 4.85 6.34
C LYS A 482 -4.39 6.36 6.53
N HIS A 483 -3.44 6.99 5.86
CA HIS A 483 -3.32 8.45 5.86
C HIS A 483 -4.54 9.13 5.20
N LEU A 484 -4.94 8.67 4.01
CA LEU A 484 -6.12 9.18 3.30
C LEU A 484 -7.40 9.00 4.12
N ASP A 485 -7.55 7.87 4.81
CA ASP A 485 -8.69 7.58 5.67
C ASP A 485 -8.76 8.55 6.85
N THR A 486 -7.62 8.78 7.51
CA THR A 486 -7.48 9.75 8.60
C THR A 486 -7.83 11.16 8.14
N VAL A 487 -7.40 11.55 6.93
CA VAL A 487 -7.73 12.86 6.35
C VAL A 487 -9.23 12.98 6.07
N ARG A 488 -9.85 11.91 5.58
CA ARG A 488 -11.30 11.88 5.29
C ARG A 488 -12.13 11.99 6.57
N GLU A 489 -11.76 11.27 7.62
CA GLU A 489 -12.38 11.37 8.94
C GLU A 489 -12.28 12.80 9.49
N ARG A 490 -11.10 13.43 9.40
CA ARG A 490 -10.92 14.83 9.82
C ARG A 490 -11.81 15.80 9.06
N ARG A 491 -11.97 15.61 7.75
CA ARG A 491 -12.84 16.46 6.93
C ARG A 491 -14.30 16.29 7.30
N ASN A 492 -14.77 15.05 7.48
CA ASN A 492 -16.15 14.78 7.91
C ASN A 492 -16.45 15.41 9.28
N MET A 493 -15.50 15.35 10.23
CA MET A 493 -15.64 16.03 11.52
C MET A 493 -15.70 17.56 11.35
N HIS A 494 -14.84 18.14 10.52
CA HIS A 494 -14.84 19.58 10.24
C HIS A 494 -16.17 20.05 9.64
N ASP A 495 -16.67 19.32 8.64
CA ASP A 495 -17.95 19.62 7.99
C ASP A 495 -19.11 19.50 8.99
N ALA A 496 -19.10 18.49 9.87
CA ALA A 496 -20.11 18.35 10.92
C ALA A 496 -20.11 19.53 11.92
N PHE A 497 -18.93 20.00 12.38
CA PHE A 497 -18.84 21.12 13.32
C PHE A 497 -19.25 22.47 12.70
N SER A 498 -19.10 22.64 11.38
CA SER A 498 -19.48 23.86 10.65
C SER A 498 -20.96 24.23 10.73
N ASN A 499 -21.83 23.25 11.03
CA ASN A 499 -23.26 23.48 11.21
C ASN A 499 -23.64 23.96 12.62
N TYR A 500 -22.71 23.92 13.59
CA TYR A 500 -23.01 24.19 15.00
C TYR A 500 -22.13 25.29 15.61
N LEU A 501 -21.01 25.65 14.98
CA LEU A 501 -20.09 26.65 15.48
C LEU A 501 -19.72 27.67 14.39
N PRO A 502 -19.58 28.97 14.72
CA PRO A 502 -19.06 29.97 13.78
C PRO A 502 -17.68 29.58 13.24
N LYS A 503 -17.42 29.90 11.96
CA LYS A 503 -16.17 29.52 11.25
C LYS A 503 -14.89 29.90 12.00
N GLN A 504 -14.90 31.05 12.67
CA GLN A 504 -13.74 31.56 13.42
C GLN A 504 -13.36 30.67 14.61
N GLU A 505 -14.34 30.04 15.26
CA GLU A 505 -14.09 29.17 16.42
C GLU A 505 -13.66 27.76 15.99
N ILE A 506 -14.17 27.25 14.87
CA ILE A 506 -13.69 25.99 14.30
C ILE A 506 -12.22 26.10 13.93
N GLU A 507 -11.79 27.21 13.33
CA GLU A 507 -10.37 27.45 13.06
C GLU A 507 -9.53 27.51 14.33
N ARG A 508 -10.02 28.16 15.39
CA ARG A 508 -9.34 28.21 16.70
C ARG A 508 -9.19 26.82 17.32
N LEU A 509 -10.24 25.99 17.29
CA LEU A 509 -10.23 24.61 17.79
C LEU A 509 -9.34 23.68 16.95
N THR A 510 -9.24 23.92 15.65
CA THR A 510 -8.44 23.08 14.74
C THR A 510 -6.95 23.45 14.78
N LYS A 511 -6.61 24.73 15.00
CA LYS A 511 -5.22 25.22 15.05
C LYS A 511 -4.60 25.14 16.44
N ASN A 512 -5.36 25.41 17.49
CA ASN A 512 -4.86 25.42 18.86
C ASN A 512 -5.44 24.23 19.62
N ASN A 513 -4.57 23.33 20.10
CA ASN A 513 -4.94 22.18 20.93
C ASN A 513 -5.33 22.60 22.37
N THR A 514 -5.88 23.81 22.53
CA THR A 514 -6.18 24.43 23.83
C THR A 514 -7.62 24.07 24.22
N PRO A 515 -7.86 23.59 25.45
CA PRO A 515 -9.22 23.30 25.92
C PRO A 515 -10.10 24.55 25.81
N LEU A 516 -11.40 24.36 25.51
CA LEU A 516 -12.40 25.42 25.68
C LEU A 516 -12.43 25.83 27.16
N ALA A 517 -11.69 26.88 27.50
CA ALA A 517 -11.69 27.47 28.83
C ALA A 517 -12.84 28.47 28.94
N PRO A 518 -13.46 28.62 30.12
CA PRO A 518 -14.33 29.75 30.41
C PRO A 518 -13.55 31.05 30.19
N GLY A 519 -14.09 31.95 29.38
CA GLY A 519 -13.40 33.18 29.01
C GLY A 519 -14.10 33.87 27.85
N GLY A 520 -13.97 35.19 27.82
CA GLY A 520 -14.51 36.02 26.74
C GLY A 520 -13.66 37.26 26.57
N GLU A 521 -13.77 37.86 25.39
CA GLU A 521 -13.10 39.11 25.06
C GLU A 521 -14.10 40.26 25.22
N LEU A 522 -13.68 41.35 25.86
CA LEU A 522 -14.43 42.60 25.86
C LEU A 522 -14.41 43.18 24.45
N ARG A 523 -15.60 43.36 23.88
CA ARG A 523 -15.80 43.91 22.53
C ARG A 523 -16.89 44.96 22.58
N TYR A 524 -16.82 45.94 21.70
CA TYR A 524 -17.94 46.86 21.46
C TYR A 524 -18.84 46.26 20.40
N ALA A 525 -20.15 46.14 20.65
CA ALA A 525 -21.07 45.57 19.67
C ALA A 525 -22.35 46.39 19.55
N THR A 526 -22.84 46.48 18.31
CA THR A 526 -24.24 46.81 18.05
C THR A 526 -25.06 45.53 18.17
N CYS A 527 -26.04 45.54 19.05
CA CYS A 527 -26.89 44.40 19.35
C CYS A 527 -28.28 44.66 18.81
N LEU A 528 -28.83 43.69 18.08
CA LEU A 528 -30.20 43.66 17.60
C LEU A 528 -30.90 42.46 18.23
N PHE A 529 -32.08 42.69 18.78
CA PHE A 529 -32.92 41.64 19.35
C PHE A 529 -34.27 41.67 18.67
N THR A 530 -34.73 40.51 18.19
CA THR A 530 -36.05 40.35 17.55
C THR A 530 -36.94 39.44 18.36
N ASP A 531 -38.24 39.70 18.33
CA ASP A 531 -39.30 38.86 18.91
C ASP A 531 -40.47 38.78 17.90
N ALA A 532 -40.97 37.57 17.63
CA ALA A 532 -42.09 37.39 16.71
C ALA A 532 -43.41 37.48 17.48
N ALA A 533 -44.24 38.48 17.16
CA ALA A 533 -45.59 38.50 17.69
C ALA A 533 -46.38 37.28 17.19
N GLN A 534 -47.31 36.80 18.02
CA GLN A 534 -48.25 35.70 17.70
C GLN A 534 -47.65 34.28 17.62
N TYR A 535 -46.34 34.09 17.85
CA TYR A 535 -45.73 32.76 17.90
C TYR A 535 -46.40 31.82 18.91
N THR A 536 -46.65 32.29 20.14
CA THR A 536 -47.28 31.47 21.18
C THR A 536 -48.65 30.94 20.73
N GLN A 537 -49.46 31.80 20.10
CA GLN A 537 -50.78 31.42 19.59
C GLN A 537 -50.67 30.39 18.46
N LEU A 538 -49.70 30.53 17.56
CA LEU A 538 -49.45 29.56 16.50
C LEU A 538 -48.95 28.22 17.05
N SER A 539 -48.11 28.25 18.08
CA SER A 539 -47.56 27.03 18.70
C SER A 539 -48.61 26.17 19.41
N GLU A 540 -49.70 26.77 19.88
CA GLU A 540 -50.83 26.07 20.49
C GLU A 540 -51.76 25.42 19.44
N GLN A 541 -51.77 25.94 18.21
CA GLN A 541 -52.73 25.58 17.16
C GLN A 541 -52.13 24.70 16.06
N MET A 542 -50.80 24.64 15.94
CA MET A 542 -50.11 23.97 14.84
C MET A 542 -49.40 22.68 15.29
N PRO A 543 -49.42 21.61 14.48
CA PRO A 543 -48.62 20.41 14.74
C PRO A 543 -47.11 20.72 14.84
N PRO A 544 -46.35 20.07 15.76
CA PRO A 544 -44.94 20.41 15.99
C PRO A 544 -44.02 20.34 14.76
N ALA A 545 -44.27 19.41 13.83
CA ALA A 545 -43.47 19.27 12.61
C ALA A 545 -43.70 20.43 11.62
N GLU A 546 -44.96 20.87 11.48
CA GLU A 546 -45.33 21.99 10.61
C GLU A 546 -44.85 23.33 11.21
N LEU A 547 -44.97 23.47 12.53
CA LEU A 547 -44.42 24.62 13.25
C LEU A 547 -42.90 24.69 13.07
N GLY A 548 -42.19 23.56 13.17
CA GLY A 548 -40.75 23.50 12.92
C GLY A 548 -40.37 23.94 11.50
N ALA A 549 -41.14 23.52 10.48
CA ALA A 549 -40.91 23.93 9.10
C ALA A 549 -41.19 25.43 8.87
N LEU A 550 -42.25 25.97 9.46
CA LEU A 550 -42.56 27.40 9.44
C LEU A 550 -41.44 28.22 10.10
N MET A 551 -40.98 27.79 11.27
CA MET A 551 -39.91 28.48 12.00
C MET A 551 -38.60 28.46 11.24
N ASN A 552 -38.23 27.35 10.57
CA ASN A 552 -37.02 27.33 9.74
C ASN A 552 -37.08 28.31 8.57
N ARG A 553 -38.26 28.47 7.93
CA ARG A 553 -38.46 29.49 6.88
C ARG A 553 -38.39 30.91 7.46
N TYR A 554 -39.01 31.13 8.62
CA TYR A 554 -38.96 32.40 9.33
C TYR A 554 -37.52 32.79 9.72
N TYR A 555 -36.76 31.87 10.33
CA TYR A 555 -35.34 32.08 10.64
C TYR A 555 -34.50 32.39 9.40
N THR A 556 -34.73 31.66 8.30
CA THR A 556 -34.04 31.95 7.02
C THR A 556 -34.33 33.39 6.55
N THR A 557 -35.56 33.84 6.73
CA THR A 557 -36.01 35.20 6.36
C THR A 557 -35.28 36.28 7.17
N ILE A 558 -35.09 36.07 8.48
CA ILE A 558 -34.41 37.06 9.34
C ILE A 558 -32.88 36.93 9.35
N PHE A 559 -32.31 35.74 9.12
CA PHE A 559 -30.86 35.54 9.12
C PHE A 559 -30.20 36.03 7.83
N ALA A 560 -30.88 35.94 6.69
CA ALA A 560 -30.32 36.36 5.41
C ALA A 560 -29.92 37.86 5.40
N PRO A 561 -30.78 38.82 5.83
CA PRO A 561 -30.37 40.22 5.94
C PRO A 561 -29.24 40.46 6.94
N VAL A 562 -29.24 39.77 8.09
CA VAL A 562 -28.17 39.90 9.09
C VAL A 562 -26.81 39.51 8.48
N HIS A 563 -26.73 38.37 7.81
CA HIS A 563 -25.50 37.93 7.17
C HIS A 563 -25.11 38.81 5.97
N HIS A 564 -26.08 39.29 5.19
CA HIS A 564 -25.82 40.21 4.07
C HIS A 564 -25.11 41.49 4.54
N HIS A 565 -25.50 42.00 5.71
CA HIS A 565 -24.90 43.18 6.34
C HIS A 565 -23.78 42.84 7.33
N GLN A 566 -23.12 41.68 7.19
CA GLN A 566 -21.96 41.26 8.00
C GLN A 566 -22.22 41.14 9.51
N GLY A 567 -23.46 40.86 9.90
CA GLY A 567 -23.82 40.52 11.27
C GLY A 567 -23.73 39.01 11.52
N ASP A 568 -23.55 38.67 12.79
CA ASP A 568 -23.55 37.28 13.26
C ASP A 568 -24.75 37.02 14.17
N ILE A 569 -25.46 35.90 13.94
CA ILE A 569 -26.50 35.42 14.84
C ILE A 569 -25.82 34.80 16.06
N SER A 570 -26.02 35.42 17.23
CA SER A 570 -25.40 34.96 18.48
C SER A 570 -26.25 33.95 19.23
N ASP A 571 -27.57 34.07 19.16
CA ASP A 571 -28.47 33.24 19.96
C ASP A 571 -29.87 33.21 19.33
N VAL A 572 -30.55 32.07 19.48
CA VAL A 572 -31.92 31.86 19.02
C VAL A 572 -32.64 31.14 20.15
N VAL A 573 -33.63 31.80 20.76
CA VAL A 573 -34.35 31.27 21.92
C VAL A 573 -35.84 31.38 21.65
N GLY A 574 -36.49 30.25 21.39
CA GLY A 574 -37.87 30.26 20.91
C GLY A 574 -37.95 31.03 19.60
N ASP A 575 -38.89 31.95 19.50
CA ASP A 575 -39.13 32.85 18.38
C ASP A 575 -38.28 34.14 18.38
N ALA A 576 -37.46 34.32 19.41
CA ALA A 576 -36.55 35.44 19.51
C ALA A 576 -35.17 35.12 18.92
N ALA A 577 -34.56 36.11 18.26
CA ALA A 577 -33.20 36.01 17.74
C ALA A 577 -32.36 37.21 18.15
N MET A 578 -31.09 36.97 18.44
CA MET A 578 -30.10 38.01 18.74
C MET A 578 -29.02 38.02 17.68
N ALA A 579 -28.82 39.20 17.08
CA ALA A 579 -27.75 39.46 16.12
C ALA A 579 -26.76 40.49 16.69
N LEU A 580 -25.48 40.32 16.34
CA LEU A 580 -24.38 41.14 16.81
C LEU A 580 -23.51 41.62 15.64
N TRP A 581 -23.04 42.86 15.74
CA TRP A 581 -21.96 43.41 14.94
C TRP A 581 -20.79 43.77 15.86
N PRO A 582 -19.96 42.77 16.25
CA PRO A 582 -18.86 42.98 17.19
C PRO A 582 -17.70 43.73 16.55
N SER A 583 -17.01 44.53 17.37
CA SER A 583 -15.89 45.37 16.97
C SER A 583 -14.95 45.64 18.14
N ASN A 584 -13.71 46.05 17.86
CA ASN A 584 -12.75 46.44 18.90
C ASN A 584 -13.09 47.78 19.56
N LYS A 585 -13.77 48.68 18.83
CA LYS A 585 -14.06 50.06 19.22
C LYS A 585 -15.36 50.50 18.54
N PRO A 586 -16.07 51.52 19.08
CA PRO A 586 -17.29 52.04 18.47
C PRO A 586 -17.10 52.35 16.97
N SER A 587 -17.88 51.67 16.12
CA SER A 587 -17.79 51.79 14.66
C SER A 587 -19.11 52.31 14.09
N SER A 588 -19.09 53.47 13.44
CA SER A 588 -20.26 54.02 12.74
C SER A 588 -20.69 53.14 11.56
N THR A 589 -19.73 52.55 10.83
CA THR A 589 -19.99 51.64 9.71
C THR A 589 -20.78 50.40 10.15
N LEU A 590 -20.41 49.79 11.27
CA LEU A 590 -21.11 48.61 11.78
C LEU A 590 -22.48 48.95 12.39
N ARG A 591 -22.63 50.13 13.01
CA ARG A 591 -23.95 50.64 13.42
C ARG A 591 -24.85 50.88 12.20
N HIS A 592 -24.32 51.50 11.15
CA HIS A 592 -25.05 51.71 9.90
C HIS A 592 -25.47 50.37 9.27
N ALA A 593 -24.57 49.40 9.17
CA ALA A 593 -24.89 48.07 8.65
C ALA A 593 -25.98 47.36 9.47
N ALA A 594 -25.92 47.45 10.81
CA ALA A 594 -26.96 46.91 11.68
C ALA A 594 -28.33 47.59 11.46
N CYS A 595 -28.35 48.92 11.25
CA CYS A 595 -29.58 49.65 10.96
C CYS A 595 -30.17 49.27 9.60
N CYS A 596 -29.34 49.09 8.56
CA CYS A 596 -29.77 48.56 7.27
C CYS A 596 -30.36 47.15 7.42
N ALA A 597 -29.67 46.26 8.16
CA ALA A 597 -30.17 44.92 8.43
C ALA A 597 -31.54 44.94 9.12
N ALA A 598 -31.74 45.84 10.09
CA ALA A 598 -33.02 45.96 10.79
C ALA A 598 -34.17 46.35 9.85
N ILE A 599 -33.93 47.28 8.91
CA ILE A 599 -34.93 47.68 7.92
C ILE A 599 -35.21 46.50 6.96
N ASP A 600 -34.17 45.86 6.44
CA ASP A 600 -34.32 44.73 5.53
C ASP A 600 -35.04 43.54 6.19
N ILE A 601 -34.83 43.30 7.50
CA ILE A 601 -35.59 42.30 8.26
C ILE A 601 -37.07 42.68 8.32
N ILE A 602 -37.39 43.95 8.57
CA ILE A 602 -38.78 44.42 8.64
C ILE A 602 -39.49 44.19 7.30
N ASP A 603 -38.84 44.53 6.20
CA ASP A 603 -39.37 44.36 4.83
C ASP A 603 -39.49 42.88 4.45
N ALA A 604 -38.46 42.07 4.73
CA ALA A 604 -38.47 40.64 4.45
C ALA A 604 -39.57 39.91 5.25
N VAL A 605 -39.78 40.29 6.51
CA VAL A 605 -40.87 39.74 7.34
C VAL A 605 -42.25 40.20 6.85
N GLU A 606 -42.39 41.43 6.35
CA GLU A 606 -43.65 41.85 5.72
C GLU A 606 -43.98 40.99 4.52
N HIS A 607 -42.99 40.75 3.65
CA HIS A 607 -43.16 39.87 2.50
C HIS A 607 -43.54 38.44 2.94
N PHE A 608 -42.83 37.90 3.92
CA PHE A 608 -43.14 36.59 4.51
C PHE A 608 -44.59 36.53 5.05
N ASN A 609 -45.06 37.58 5.73
CA ASN A 609 -46.43 37.62 6.26
C ASN A 609 -47.50 37.73 5.17
N LEU A 610 -47.20 38.43 4.06
CA LEU A 610 -48.09 38.51 2.91
C LEU A 610 -48.21 37.16 2.19
N GLU A 611 -47.12 36.40 2.08
CA GLU A 611 -47.12 35.06 1.50
C GLU A 611 -47.78 34.00 2.39
N ASN A 612 -47.82 34.25 3.71
CA ASN A 612 -48.37 33.32 4.70
C ASN A 612 -49.49 33.98 5.53
N PRO A 613 -50.62 34.37 4.91
CA PRO A 613 -51.66 35.18 5.57
C PRO A 613 -52.33 34.48 6.75
N ALA A 614 -52.36 33.14 6.77
CA ALA A 614 -52.89 32.35 7.87
C ALA A 614 -51.92 32.17 9.05
N HIS A 615 -50.63 32.46 8.86
CA HIS A 615 -49.56 32.17 9.82
C HIS A 615 -48.57 33.34 9.91
N GLN A 616 -49.09 34.55 10.13
CA GLN A 616 -48.28 35.75 10.23
C GLN A 616 -47.44 35.74 11.52
N LEU A 617 -46.21 36.21 11.39
CA LEU A 617 -45.24 36.42 12.47
C LEU A 617 -44.75 37.88 12.44
N PRO A 618 -45.59 38.86 12.82
CA PRO A 618 -45.17 40.27 12.85
C PRO A 618 -44.00 40.44 13.80
N THR A 619 -42.84 40.86 13.29
CA THR A 619 -41.61 40.90 14.09
C THR A 619 -41.37 42.30 14.64
N ARG A 620 -40.99 42.36 15.92
CA ARG A 620 -40.53 43.55 16.62
C ARG A 620 -39.03 43.47 16.81
N ILE A 621 -38.37 44.63 16.77
CA ILE A 621 -36.93 44.76 16.83
C ILE A 621 -36.56 45.86 17.81
N GLY A 622 -35.60 45.55 18.69
CA GLY A 622 -34.90 46.49 19.54
C GLY A 622 -33.42 46.56 19.19
N MET A 623 -32.84 47.76 19.24
CA MET A 623 -31.41 47.96 18.98
C MET A 623 -30.75 48.84 20.04
N HIS A 624 -29.56 48.41 20.49
CA HIS A 624 -28.68 49.16 21.38
C HIS A 624 -27.21 48.85 21.06
N CYS A 625 -26.27 49.67 21.53
CA CYS A 625 -24.85 49.38 21.36
C CYS A 625 -24.04 49.74 22.62
N GLY A 626 -22.93 49.05 22.81
CA GLY A 626 -22.04 49.25 23.95
C GLY A 626 -21.03 48.12 24.10
N GLU A 627 -20.34 48.08 25.24
CA GLU A 627 -19.39 47.03 25.58
C GLU A 627 -20.11 45.75 26.03
N ILE A 628 -19.70 44.63 25.45
CA ILE A 628 -20.17 43.28 25.77
C ILE A 628 -18.99 42.34 26.02
N LEU A 629 -19.22 41.29 26.80
CA LEU A 629 -18.30 40.16 26.91
C LEU A 629 -18.76 39.08 25.94
N LEU A 630 -17.95 38.80 24.90
CA LEU A 630 -18.22 37.76 23.91
C LEU A 630 -17.28 36.58 24.14
N GLY A 631 -17.82 35.39 24.41
CA GLY A 631 -16.98 34.23 24.71
C GLY A 631 -17.75 32.97 25.12
N ASN A 632 -17.00 31.99 25.61
CA ASN A 632 -17.52 30.73 26.11
C ASN A 632 -18.10 30.92 27.51
N VAL A 633 -19.43 30.91 27.60
CA VAL A 633 -20.18 31.02 28.85
C VAL A 633 -20.73 29.65 29.21
N GLY A 634 -20.48 29.19 30.44
CA GLY A 634 -20.94 27.89 30.91
C GLY A 634 -20.03 27.29 31.98
N ALA A 635 -20.41 26.11 32.46
CA ALA A 635 -19.67 25.37 33.48
C ALA A 635 -19.80 23.87 33.24
N VAL A 636 -18.81 23.10 33.69
CA VAL A 636 -18.84 21.62 33.70
C VAL A 636 -19.10 21.01 32.31
N GLY A 637 -18.29 21.38 31.32
CA GLY A 637 -18.30 20.75 29.99
C GLY A 637 -19.47 21.12 29.08
N ARG A 638 -20.31 22.07 29.48
CA ARG A 638 -21.33 22.71 28.61
C ARG A 638 -21.00 24.18 28.48
N PHE A 639 -20.33 24.53 27.39
CA PHE A 639 -19.99 25.91 27.04
C PHE A 639 -20.77 26.32 25.80
N GLU A 640 -21.42 27.48 25.87
CA GLU A 640 -22.04 28.12 24.73
C GLU A 640 -21.29 29.42 24.42
N TYR A 641 -20.98 29.65 23.15
CA TYR A 641 -20.38 30.89 22.71
C TYR A 641 -21.48 31.95 22.57
N ARG A 642 -21.53 32.93 23.50
CA ARG A 642 -22.63 33.91 23.56
C ARG A 642 -22.14 35.27 24.02
N ALA A 643 -22.83 36.34 23.60
CA ALA A 643 -22.66 37.66 24.19
C ALA A 643 -23.35 37.78 25.56
N THR A 644 -22.67 38.38 26.52
CA THR A 644 -23.21 38.71 27.85
C THR A 644 -22.90 40.16 28.20
N GLY A 645 -23.80 40.80 28.93
CA GLY A 645 -23.60 42.18 29.40
C GLY A 645 -24.89 42.98 29.51
N ASP A 646 -24.74 44.21 30.00
CA ASP A 646 -25.86 45.14 30.19
C ASP A 646 -26.55 45.47 28.87
N VAL A 647 -25.77 45.59 27.79
CA VAL A 647 -26.22 45.95 26.44
C VAL A 647 -27.24 44.94 25.92
N VAL A 648 -26.95 43.63 26.00
CA VAL A 648 -27.86 42.56 25.56
C VAL A 648 -29.21 42.65 26.27
N ASN A 649 -29.18 42.84 27.59
CA ASN A 649 -30.39 43.00 28.40
C ASN A 649 -31.15 44.29 28.07
N THR A 650 -30.44 45.37 27.76
CA THR A 650 -31.04 46.64 27.35
C THR A 650 -31.71 46.50 25.98
N THR A 651 -31.06 45.86 25.01
CA THR A 651 -31.62 45.62 23.67
C THR A 651 -32.92 44.84 23.72
N SER A 652 -32.98 43.74 24.48
CA SER A 652 -34.21 42.96 24.66
C SER A 652 -35.34 43.78 25.32
N ARG A 653 -35.02 44.67 26.25
CA ARG A 653 -36.01 45.57 26.86
C ARG A 653 -36.50 46.65 25.89
N ILE A 654 -35.62 47.17 25.03
CA ILE A 654 -36.00 48.11 23.97
C ILE A 654 -36.92 47.43 22.96
N GLU A 655 -36.66 46.17 22.61
CA GLU A 655 -37.59 45.38 21.80
C GLU A 655 -38.97 45.35 22.48
N GLY A 656 -39.04 44.97 23.76
CA GLY A 656 -40.30 44.89 24.50
C GLY A 656 -41.12 46.19 24.52
N MET A 657 -40.45 47.35 24.50
CA MET A 657 -41.12 48.66 24.42
C MET A 657 -41.96 48.85 23.15
N ASN A 658 -41.69 48.09 22.07
CA ASN A 658 -42.51 48.10 20.87
C ASN A 658 -43.97 47.71 21.16
N LYS A 659 -44.22 46.86 22.17
CA LYS A 659 -45.58 46.49 22.61
C LYS A 659 -46.37 47.70 23.12
N LEU A 660 -45.69 48.58 23.86
CA LEU A 660 -46.30 49.77 24.47
C LEU A 660 -46.66 50.84 23.44
N PHE A 661 -45.76 51.10 22.50
CA PHE A 661 -45.95 52.12 21.46
C PHE A 661 -46.60 51.60 20.19
N LYS A 662 -46.82 50.28 20.10
CA LYS A 662 -47.26 49.55 18.90
C LYS A 662 -46.39 49.86 17.67
N THR A 663 -45.08 50.01 17.90
CA THR A 663 -44.06 50.19 16.87
C THR A 663 -43.48 48.83 16.48
N ARG A 664 -42.63 48.79 15.44
CA ARG A 664 -41.90 47.56 15.05
C ARG A 664 -40.40 47.63 15.25
N LEU A 665 -39.80 48.81 15.20
CA LEU A 665 -38.36 48.97 15.27
C LEU A 665 -38.00 50.17 16.15
N LEU A 666 -37.50 49.87 17.34
CA LEU A 666 -37.01 50.87 18.29
C LEU A 666 -35.49 50.77 18.41
N VAL A 667 -34.86 51.93 18.36
CA VAL A 667 -33.41 52.09 18.34
C VAL A 667 -33.03 53.13 19.40
N SER A 668 -31.97 52.85 20.16
CA SER A 668 -31.44 53.83 21.11
C SER A 668 -30.68 54.96 20.39
N ASP A 669 -30.63 56.14 21.00
CA ASP A 669 -29.91 57.29 20.47
C ASP A 669 -28.41 56.99 20.24
N GLU A 670 -27.79 56.18 21.11
CA GLU A 670 -26.39 55.75 20.98
C GLU A 670 -26.12 54.99 19.67
N VAL A 671 -27.11 54.24 19.17
CA VAL A 671 -26.97 53.53 17.89
C VAL A 671 -26.96 54.53 16.72
N LEU A 672 -27.86 55.52 16.77
CA LEU A 672 -28.05 56.53 15.74
C LEU A 672 -27.02 57.65 15.76
N SER A 673 -26.24 57.79 16.83
CA SER A 673 -25.23 58.83 16.96
C SER A 673 -24.27 58.87 15.77
N GLY A 674 -24.33 59.98 15.01
CA GLY A 674 -23.54 60.21 13.79
C GLY A 674 -24.12 59.62 12.50
N LEU A 675 -25.33 59.05 12.53
CA LEU A 675 -26.03 58.47 11.38
C LEU A 675 -27.24 59.34 11.02
N ASN A 676 -27.19 60.02 9.87
CA ASN A 676 -28.26 60.93 9.41
C ASN A 676 -29.12 60.35 8.28
N ASP A 677 -28.71 59.21 7.73
CA ASP A 677 -29.30 58.61 6.52
C ASP A 677 -30.62 57.87 6.80
N PHE A 678 -31.01 57.73 8.08
CA PHE A 678 -32.24 57.08 8.50
C PHE A 678 -33.33 58.09 8.85
N GLN A 679 -34.57 57.78 8.45
CA GLN A 679 -35.76 58.48 8.92
C GLN A 679 -36.13 57.93 10.29
N THR A 680 -36.12 58.81 11.29
CA THR A 680 -36.43 58.43 12.67
C THR A 680 -37.44 59.38 13.30
N ARG A 681 -38.22 58.84 14.23
CA ARG A 681 -39.16 59.56 15.07
C ARG A 681 -38.70 59.47 16.54
N PRO A 682 -38.37 60.58 17.21
CA PRO A 682 -38.02 60.53 18.63
C PRO A 682 -39.25 60.08 19.43
N ILE A 683 -39.14 58.97 20.15
CA ILE A 683 -40.23 58.42 20.94
C ILE A 683 -40.22 59.01 22.33
N GLY A 684 -39.07 59.12 22.99
CA GLY A 684 -38.98 59.66 24.34
C GLY A 684 -37.75 59.21 25.10
N THR A 685 -37.63 59.64 26.35
CA THR A 685 -36.53 59.27 27.24
C THR A 685 -37.10 58.44 28.39
N PHE A 686 -36.58 57.22 28.57
CA PHE A 686 -37.16 56.22 29.45
C PHE A 686 -36.12 55.63 30.40
N ILE A 687 -36.51 55.42 31.65
CA ILE A 687 -35.82 54.48 32.54
C ILE A 687 -36.55 53.15 32.39
N LEU A 688 -35.90 52.20 31.73
CA LEU A 688 -36.45 50.85 31.52
C LEU A 688 -36.53 50.10 32.85
N ALA A 689 -37.45 49.14 32.97
CA ALA A 689 -37.70 48.42 34.21
C ALA A 689 -36.40 47.85 34.83
N GLY A 690 -36.11 48.15 36.10
CA GLY A 690 -34.89 47.68 36.77
C GLY A 690 -33.57 48.27 36.24
N LYS A 691 -33.62 49.37 35.48
CA LYS A 691 -32.46 50.21 35.14
C LYS A 691 -32.51 51.50 35.95
N SER A 692 -31.36 52.16 36.08
CA SER A 692 -31.23 53.47 36.73
C SER A 692 -30.87 54.59 35.76
N ARG A 693 -30.29 54.27 34.59
CA ARG A 693 -29.92 55.25 33.57
C ARG A 693 -31.06 55.45 32.57
N PRO A 694 -31.42 56.71 32.24
CA PRO A 694 -32.37 56.99 31.19
C PRO A 694 -31.76 56.70 29.81
N ILE A 695 -32.57 56.17 28.90
CA ILE A 695 -32.22 55.90 27.51
C ILE A 695 -33.21 56.63 26.62
N THR A 696 -32.71 57.34 25.60
CA THR A 696 -33.55 57.98 24.59
C THR A 696 -33.80 56.99 23.46
N LEU A 697 -35.08 56.78 23.14
CA LEU A 697 -35.52 55.84 22.10
C LEU A 697 -36.09 56.60 20.91
N HIS A 698 -35.76 56.08 19.73
CA HIS A 698 -36.25 56.52 18.44
C HIS A 698 -36.92 55.33 17.76
N GLU A 699 -38.04 55.58 17.10
CA GLU A 699 -38.56 54.64 16.11
C GLU A 699 -37.87 54.91 14.78
N MET A 700 -37.32 53.87 14.17
CA MET A 700 -36.69 53.95 12.86
C MET A 700 -37.61 53.30 11.84
N THR A 701 -37.99 54.05 10.80
CA THR A 701 -39.02 53.60 9.85
C THR A 701 -38.44 53.15 8.53
N SER A 702 -37.44 53.86 8.01
CA SER A 702 -36.89 53.63 6.68
C SER A 702 -35.59 54.43 6.48
N LEU A 703 -34.94 54.22 5.33
CA LEU A 703 -33.94 55.16 4.83
C LEU A 703 -34.61 56.52 4.53
N ARG A 704 -33.92 57.61 4.87
CA ARG A 704 -34.41 58.99 4.68
C ARG A 704 -34.76 59.28 3.22
N SER A 705 -34.01 58.72 2.29
CA SER A 705 -34.26 58.81 0.83
C SER A 705 -35.58 58.18 0.40
N SER A 706 -36.11 57.23 1.17
CA SER A 706 -37.29 56.44 0.84
C SER A 706 -38.51 56.82 1.69
N ALA A 707 -38.39 57.81 2.58
CA ALA A 707 -39.47 58.24 3.46
C ALA A 707 -40.56 59.01 2.70
N SER A 708 -41.81 58.61 2.87
CA SER A 708 -42.96 59.34 2.30
C SER A 708 -43.16 60.71 2.96
N ALA A 709 -43.73 61.67 2.22
CA ALA A 709 -44.05 63.00 2.74
C ALA A 709 -44.95 62.94 3.99
N THR A 710 -45.90 61.99 4.02
CA THR A 710 -46.79 61.74 5.16
C THR A 710 -46.00 61.28 6.40
N GLN A 711 -45.04 60.36 6.24
CA GLN A 711 -44.19 59.90 7.35
C GLN A 711 -43.30 61.03 7.89
N GLN A 712 -42.71 61.85 7.02
CA GLN A 712 -41.91 63.00 7.43
C GLN A 712 -42.74 64.02 8.21
N GLN A 713 -43.97 64.29 7.75
CA GLN A 713 -44.91 65.18 8.43
C GLN A 713 -45.32 64.62 9.80
N LEU A 714 -45.66 63.32 9.89
CA LEU A 714 -45.96 62.64 11.15
C LEU A 714 -44.80 62.76 12.14
N CYS A 715 -43.57 62.46 11.72
CA CYS A 715 -42.39 62.56 12.58
C CYS A 715 -42.17 63.97 13.11
N THR A 716 -42.37 64.99 12.26
CA THR A 716 -42.21 66.40 12.62
C THR A 716 -43.28 66.85 13.63
N GLN A 717 -44.55 66.54 13.34
CA GLN A 717 -45.68 66.89 14.23
C GLN A 717 -45.58 66.16 15.58
N PHE A 718 -45.20 64.88 15.57
CA PHE A 718 -44.97 64.11 16.79
C PHE A 718 -43.82 64.68 17.64
N SER A 719 -42.72 65.08 17.01
CA SER A 719 -41.58 65.70 17.71
C SER A 719 -41.97 67.01 18.40
N ALA A 720 -42.80 67.83 17.76
CA ALA A 720 -43.34 69.05 18.35
C ALA A 720 -44.26 68.75 19.55
N ALA A 721 -45.15 67.76 19.43
CA ALA A 721 -46.01 67.30 20.51
C ALA A 721 -45.21 66.74 21.70
N LEU A 722 -44.17 65.96 21.43
CA LEU A 722 -43.27 65.42 22.45
C LEU A 722 -42.48 66.53 23.17
N THR A 723 -42.13 67.62 22.48
CA THR A 723 -41.46 68.77 23.11
C THR A 723 -42.39 69.50 24.10
N LEU A 724 -43.67 69.65 23.75
CA LEU A 724 -44.69 70.17 24.68
C LEU A 724 -44.86 69.26 25.90
N PHE A 725 -44.83 67.93 25.69
CA PHE A 725 -44.89 66.96 26.78
C PHE A 725 -43.67 67.06 27.70
N LYS A 726 -42.45 67.10 27.14
CA LYS A 726 -41.20 67.21 27.92
C LYS A 726 -41.11 68.50 28.71
N SER A 727 -41.69 69.60 28.21
CA SER A 727 -41.75 70.89 28.92
C SER A 727 -42.88 70.99 29.96
N GLY A 728 -43.67 69.93 30.17
CA GLY A 728 -44.73 69.90 31.18
C GLY A 728 -46.05 70.58 30.76
N HIS A 729 -46.18 70.97 29.50
CA HIS A 729 -47.40 71.60 28.97
C HIS A 729 -48.47 70.54 28.61
N TRP A 730 -49.00 69.85 29.61
CA TRP A 730 -49.85 68.65 29.43
C TRP A 730 -51.09 68.89 28.56
N HIS A 731 -51.77 70.02 28.71
CA HIS A 731 -52.98 70.31 27.94
C HIS A 731 -52.67 70.55 26.45
N ALA A 732 -51.61 71.30 26.16
CA ALA A 732 -51.15 71.55 24.79
C ALA A 732 -50.61 70.28 24.12
N ALA A 733 -49.84 69.47 24.87
CA ALA A 733 -49.34 68.18 24.41
C ALA A 733 -50.49 67.21 24.11
N GLN A 734 -51.47 67.09 25.01
CA GLN A 734 -52.63 66.22 24.81
C GLN A 734 -53.41 66.58 23.53
N LYS A 735 -53.66 67.88 23.29
CA LYS A 735 -54.33 68.34 22.07
C LYS A 735 -53.54 67.97 20.82
N ALA A 736 -52.22 68.18 20.83
CA ALA A 736 -51.34 67.84 19.72
C ALA A 736 -51.33 66.33 19.43
N PHE A 737 -51.26 65.47 20.45
CA PHE A 737 -51.37 64.02 20.28
C PHE A 737 -52.76 63.58 19.81
N SER A 738 -53.83 64.23 20.27
CA SER A 738 -55.20 63.96 19.77
C SER A 738 -55.31 64.25 18.27
N THR A 739 -54.69 65.31 17.77
CA THR A 739 -54.66 65.62 16.33
C THR A 739 -53.92 64.52 15.57
N LEU A 740 -52.77 64.07 16.07
CA LEU A 740 -51.98 63.00 15.44
C LEU A 740 -52.74 61.67 15.36
N ILE A 741 -53.49 61.32 16.41
CA ILE A 741 -54.38 60.16 16.42
C ILE A 741 -55.43 60.25 15.31
N THR A 742 -56.08 61.41 15.16
CA THR A 742 -57.15 61.57 14.15
C THR A 742 -56.62 61.67 12.72
N THR A 743 -55.46 62.31 12.51
CA THR A 743 -54.94 62.60 11.16
C THR A 743 -54.14 61.43 10.59
N HIS A 744 -53.36 60.74 11.42
CA HIS A 744 -52.42 59.70 10.96
C HIS A 744 -52.73 58.31 11.51
N GLN A 745 -53.78 58.15 12.32
CA GLN A 745 -54.08 56.91 13.05
C GLN A 745 -52.89 56.41 13.88
N ASP A 746 -52.07 57.34 14.37
CA ASP A 746 -50.80 56.99 15.01
C ASP A 746 -51.00 56.38 16.40
N HIS A 747 -50.50 55.16 16.56
CA HIS A 747 -50.64 54.40 17.79
C HIS A 747 -49.75 54.89 18.93
N ALA A 748 -48.54 55.39 18.65
CA ALA A 748 -47.64 55.90 19.69
C ALA A 748 -48.23 57.15 20.37
N SER A 749 -48.98 57.97 19.63
CA SER A 749 -49.68 59.15 20.15
C SER A 749 -50.75 58.81 21.20
N HIS A 750 -51.37 57.62 21.15
CA HIS A 750 -52.33 57.19 22.17
C HIS A 750 -51.69 57.07 23.56
N TYR A 751 -50.48 56.52 23.63
CA TYR A 751 -49.74 56.38 24.88
C TYR A 751 -49.52 57.75 25.54
N TYR A 752 -49.05 58.72 24.76
CA TYR A 752 -48.79 60.06 25.26
C TYR A 752 -50.07 60.85 25.57
N HIS A 753 -51.13 60.68 24.78
CA HIS A 753 -52.43 61.28 25.08
C HIS A 753 -52.96 60.82 26.44
N GLN A 754 -52.94 59.49 26.70
CA GLN A 754 -53.34 58.94 27.99
C GLN A 754 -52.43 59.42 29.12
N ARG A 755 -51.10 59.42 28.90
CA ARG A 755 -50.15 59.87 29.92
C ARG A 755 -50.30 61.36 30.26
N CYS A 756 -50.66 62.20 29.30
CA CYS A 756 -51.00 63.61 29.56
C CYS A 756 -52.23 63.73 30.47
N GLN A 757 -53.27 62.90 30.29
CA GLN A 757 -54.45 62.89 31.15
C GLN A 757 -54.09 62.43 32.57
N GLU A 758 -53.27 61.39 32.68
CA GLU A 758 -52.75 60.90 33.97
C GLU A 758 -51.96 62.00 34.70
N TYR A 759 -51.04 62.69 34.03
CA TYR A 759 -50.22 63.75 34.64
C TYR A 759 -50.96 65.06 34.93
N GLN A 760 -52.10 65.30 34.29
CA GLN A 760 -53.02 66.37 34.69
C GLN A 760 -53.69 66.06 36.03
N ASN A 761 -54.03 64.79 36.27
CA ASN A 761 -54.71 64.35 37.49
C ASN A 761 -53.72 64.01 38.62
N THR A 762 -52.53 63.51 38.29
CA THR A 762 -51.47 63.07 39.21
C THR A 762 -50.12 63.53 38.67
N PRO A 763 -49.67 64.75 39.04
CA PRO A 763 -48.43 65.32 38.51
C PRO A 763 -47.20 64.45 38.81
N PRO A 764 -46.23 64.35 37.90
CA PRO A 764 -45.00 63.62 38.14
C PRO A 764 -44.13 64.31 39.20
N PRO A 765 -43.17 63.60 39.83
CA PRO A 765 -42.23 64.17 40.80
C PRO A 765 -41.45 65.36 40.21
N VAL A 766 -41.29 66.42 41.01
CA VAL A 766 -40.49 67.62 40.66
C VAL A 766 -39.05 67.45 41.19
N PRO A 767 -38.00 67.75 40.40
CA PRO A 767 -38.02 68.35 39.06
C PRO A 767 -38.38 67.35 37.95
N TRP A 768 -39.31 67.73 37.07
CA TRP A 768 -39.64 67.00 35.85
C TRP A 768 -38.59 67.27 34.77
N ASN A 769 -38.00 66.21 34.22
CA ASN A 769 -36.93 66.28 33.23
C ASN A 769 -37.30 65.58 31.90
N GLY A 770 -38.58 65.30 31.67
CA GLY A 770 -39.03 64.61 30.46
C GLY A 770 -38.78 63.09 30.44
N THR A 771 -38.32 62.50 31.55
CA THR A 771 -38.02 61.07 31.65
C THR A 771 -39.17 60.28 32.24
N ILE A 772 -39.57 59.20 31.57
CA ILE A 772 -40.63 58.31 32.03
C ILE A 772 -40.03 57.04 32.64
N ASN A 773 -40.46 56.68 33.85
CA ASN A 773 -40.09 55.40 34.47
C ASN A 773 -41.07 54.30 34.07
N ILE A 774 -40.54 53.23 33.47
CA ILE A 774 -41.32 52.06 33.05
C ILE A 774 -41.20 50.98 34.13
N THR A 775 -42.27 50.76 34.89
CA THR A 775 -42.29 49.87 36.06
C THR A 775 -42.65 48.42 35.73
N GLN A 776 -43.26 48.17 34.56
CA GLN A 776 -43.61 46.83 34.08
C GLN A 776 -42.68 46.43 32.94
N LYS A 777 -42.41 45.12 32.86
CA LYS A 777 -41.43 44.54 31.94
C LYS A 777 -42.01 44.31 30.55
#